data_AF-A0A8B7YHG7-F1
#
_entry.id   AF-A0A8B7YHG7-F1
#
_cell.length_a   1.000
_cell.length_b   1.000
_cell.length_c   1.000
_cell.angle_alpha   90.00
_cell.angle_beta   90.00
_cell.angle_gamma   90.00
#
_symmetry.space_group_name_H-M   'P 1'
#
loop_
_entity.id
_entity.type
_entity.pdbx_description
1 polymer ?
#
loop_
_entity_poly.entity_id
_entity_poly.type
_entity_poly.pdbx_seq_one_letter_code
_entity_poly.pdbx_strand_id
1 'polypeptide(L)'
;MSCVDVQVIFPGSFWTVNPVEVTLAIIFGLLVGVVIAIVVARCFFQELAKDRIQQAEKKDWTNSGMYEKRISYAEEVPLTEVYHEDESPSSSGKNRRSSSLSAKDFRSQATIDSYDEERAEEEDAYCCLITALTKTSMVKTQTELSLQDYRETQKLEEELHQEKTSVFLQLLRIILSKFVAKERLDEEYTERFLDKYSEMVESAVQAVASEQAAAEDEIRQKLGVSKDPLALEEALEKTRPESTRKMVRALQDAQLKIQDDLAKETDLSDEEIDALVEKLTENMAEVERMIGEEAARQANILQERLERRRALAQQYSEIKTREETGNQTRLTDVRNILEGLVDDKQLLQEQCESIVKQYEADLAQIQENHQAEVMSQSLQLSEKLRKFREKKLRKLEKQQEEEMEELTRAASKAVNISDFVQAHHNLLEQHRDKSNSLMDELDHREAEDVQTLRQQLEQNREESIAKQEESLFEILAERARLSEKEAAKIMRHHTANVKAAEEKQEELKKQQQAEIQERLAQRKALWEEEQQRLEAEQRQLAEQQAKTVSRLLDTQSGLDEEARRQIMLQHEQNTLAVNNQLQMAKMKQQKLLEARLAQRRARMELLKERQEEELEAAKSDRHVAELKEQHAQEVAAEMKAIEQAKAELRSRLALETKEALKAQDEQLGILIGKLQVGQARRQGIIKKQDKAIKELQEQMVDTVSVNQAVSEHQTDRIIKRHMREIEEVEEKMREARAHQAKVLQDKYEAKKLLKEKTIVSQLEEERKEITRKQSGQLAQSALTIMSQMLLETRHKQAMSKLEQEMKRELAEQKEELNQQLERAMIEELEEQEKNFLGQLAVASEMSRDDLKDLVNTAVAEGGGDSSDVKKLSKDLTQRIKTARAQPDEEEEEDETEEKPRRKGKKAKAKKK
;
A
#
# COMPACT_ATOMS: atom_id res chain seq x y z
N MET A 1 76.24 -17.00 -18.35
CA MET A 1 75.96 -17.67 -19.64
C MET A 1 74.51 -17.34 -19.98
N SER A 2 74.22 -16.20 -20.62
CA SER A 2 74.29 -15.95 -22.06
C SER A 2 73.51 -16.99 -22.88
N CYS A 3 72.25 -16.70 -23.15
CA CYS A 3 71.57 -17.26 -24.33
C CYS A 3 71.34 -16.10 -25.30
N VAL A 4 71.96 -16.29 -26.46
CA VAL A 4 72.06 -15.37 -27.59
C VAL A 4 70.78 -15.50 -28.40
N ASP A 5 70.11 -14.38 -28.68
CA ASP A 5 69.04 -14.33 -29.67
C ASP A 5 69.63 -14.45 -31.07
N VAL A 6 69.21 -15.49 -31.77
CA VAL A 6 69.57 -15.76 -33.16
C VAL A 6 68.73 -14.86 -34.06
N GLN A 7 69.38 -13.92 -34.75
CA GLN A 7 68.78 -13.18 -35.86
C GLN A 7 68.60 -14.08 -37.08
N VAL A 8 67.36 -14.22 -37.54
CA VAL A 8 67.04 -14.73 -38.88
C VAL A 8 66.57 -13.55 -39.72
N ILE A 9 67.37 -13.19 -40.72
CA ILE A 9 67.08 -12.16 -41.72
C ILE A 9 66.32 -12.83 -42.87
N PHE A 10 65.13 -12.33 -43.19
CA PHE A 10 64.48 -12.59 -44.49
C PHE A 10 64.51 -11.31 -45.34
N PRO A 11 64.72 -11.43 -46.67
CA PRO A 11 64.88 -10.28 -47.56
C PRO A 11 63.54 -9.60 -47.81
N GLY A 12 63.39 -8.37 -47.32
CA GLY A 12 62.22 -7.54 -47.57
C GLY A 12 62.21 -7.00 -49.00
N SER A 13 61.33 -7.55 -49.84
CA SER A 13 60.75 -6.77 -50.94
C SER A 13 59.70 -5.84 -50.34
N PHE A 14 60.07 -4.59 -50.09
CA PHE A 14 59.15 -3.57 -49.59
C PHE A 14 58.12 -3.23 -50.67
N TRP A 15 56.90 -3.74 -50.51
CA TRP A 15 55.72 -3.16 -51.17
C TRP A 15 55.29 -1.98 -50.31
N THR A 16 55.46 -0.77 -50.84
CA THR A 16 54.86 0.43 -50.24
C THR A 16 53.36 0.38 -50.51
N VAL A 17 52.64 -0.26 -49.60
CA VAL A 17 51.18 -0.25 -49.60
C VAL A 17 50.76 1.16 -49.21
N ASN A 18 50.18 1.89 -50.16
CA ASN A 18 49.70 3.24 -49.91
C ASN A 18 48.54 3.15 -48.91
N PRO A 19 48.65 3.76 -47.71
CA PRO A 19 47.62 3.62 -46.68
C PRO A 19 46.25 4.05 -47.20
N VAL A 20 46.19 5.03 -48.11
CA VAL A 20 44.95 5.51 -48.73
C VAL A 20 44.25 4.43 -49.56
N GLU A 21 44.99 3.59 -50.28
CA GLU A 21 44.42 2.51 -51.09
C GLU A 21 43.86 1.39 -50.21
N VAL A 22 44.49 1.12 -49.07
CA VAL A 22 43.97 0.15 -48.09
C VAL A 22 42.71 0.68 -47.43
N THR A 23 42.68 1.95 -47.01
CA THR A 23 41.45 2.53 -46.43
C THR A 23 40.31 2.56 -47.44
N LEU A 24 40.58 2.89 -48.70
CA LEU A 24 39.58 2.84 -49.77
C LEU A 24 39.09 1.42 -50.05
N ALA A 25 39.98 0.42 -50.05
CA ALA A 25 39.60 -0.99 -50.22
C ALA A 25 38.73 -1.50 -49.06
N ILE A 26 39.01 -1.06 -47.83
CA ILE A 26 38.20 -1.40 -46.64
C ILE A 26 36.81 -0.75 -46.73
N ILE A 27 36.73 0.54 -47.09
CA ILE A 27 35.45 1.25 -47.24
C ILE A 27 34.63 0.64 -48.38
N PHE A 28 35.27 0.32 -49.51
CA PHE A 28 34.61 -0.35 -50.63
C PHE A 28 34.14 -1.75 -50.25
N GLY A 29 34.94 -2.51 -49.50
CA GLY A 29 34.55 -3.81 -48.97
C GLY A 29 33.34 -3.75 -48.02
N LEU A 30 33.28 -2.72 -47.17
CA LEU A 30 32.11 -2.47 -46.29
C LEU A 30 30.86 -2.13 -47.09
N LEU A 31 30.96 -1.25 -48.09
CA LEU A 31 29.83 -0.89 -48.95
C LEU A 31 29.31 -2.09 -49.75
N VAL A 32 30.21 -2.88 -50.34
CA VAL A 32 29.83 -4.11 -51.04
C VAL A 32 29.21 -5.13 -50.07
N GLY A 33 29.75 -5.26 -48.86
CA GLY A 33 29.19 -6.11 -47.80
C GLY A 33 27.76 -5.72 -47.42
N VAL A 34 27.48 -4.43 -47.26
CA VAL A 34 26.13 -3.91 -46.96
C VAL A 34 25.16 -4.18 -48.11
N VAL A 35 25.58 -3.98 -49.37
CA VAL A 35 24.73 -4.28 -50.54
C VAL A 35 24.43 -5.78 -50.63
N ILE A 36 25.41 -6.66 -50.39
CA ILE A 36 25.19 -8.11 -50.36
C ILE A 36 24.24 -8.48 -49.22
N ALA A 37 24.40 -7.91 -48.03
CA ALA A 37 23.51 -8.15 -46.89
C ALA A 37 22.05 -7.72 -47.19
N ILE A 38 21.86 -6.59 -47.86
CA ILE A 38 20.52 -6.12 -48.29
C ILE A 38 19.91 -7.07 -49.31
N VAL A 39 20.68 -7.56 -50.29
CA VAL A 39 20.18 -8.51 -51.30
C VAL A 39 19.80 -9.85 -50.65
N VAL A 40 20.65 -10.37 -49.76
CA VAL A 40 20.37 -11.61 -49.02
C VAL A 40 19.15 -11.45 -48.12
N ALA A 41 19.05 -10.33 -47.38
CA ALA A 41 17.88 -10.03 -46.56
C ALA A 41 16.61 -9.95 -47.42
N ARG A 42 16.66 -9.31 -48.59
CA ARG A 42 15.52 -9.21 -49.51
C ARG A 42 15.07 -10.57 -50.03
N CYS A 43 16.00 -11.50 -50.31
CA CYS A 43 15.67 -12.88 -50.67
C CYS A 43 14.98 -13.62 -49.51
N PHE A 44 15.51 -13.52 -48.29
CA PHE A 44 14.91 -14.13 -47.10
C PHE A 44 13.52 -13.55 -46.78
N PHE A 45 13.32 -12.23 -46.91
CA PHE A 45 12.03 -11.60 -46.69
C PHE A 45 11.01 -11.96 -47.77
N GLN A 46 11.43 -12.18 -49.01
CA GLN A 46 10.54 -12.67 -50.07
C GLN A 46 10.13 -14.13 -49.84
N GLU A 47 11.01 -14.97 -49.31
CA GLU A 47 10.70 -16.36 -48.96
C GLU A 47 9.75 -16.43 -47.75
N LEU A 48 10.00 -15.63 -46.71
CA LEU A 48 9.09 -15.47 -45.56
C LEU A 48 7.73 -14.89 -45.94
N ALA A 49 7.67 -13.97 -46.91
CA ALA A 49 6.42 -13.45 -47.43
C ALA A 49 5.63 -14.52 -48.20
N LYS A 50 6.30 -15.36 -48.99
CA LYS A 50 5.67 -16.49 -49.69
C LYS A 50 5.15 -17.54 -48.70
N ASP A 51 5.90 -17.85 -47.64
CA ASP A 51 5.45 -18.78 -46.60
C ASP A 51 4.24 -18.24 -45.83
N ARG A 52 4.19 -16.93 -45.57
CA ARG A 52 3.02 -16.29 -44.94
C ARG A 52 1.79 -16.30 -45.83
N ILE A 53 1.94 -16.10 -47.14
CA ILE A 53 0.83 -16.18 -48.09
C ILE A 53 0.33 -17.62 -48.21
N GLN A 54 1.23 -18.61 -48.29
CA GLN A 54 0.83 -20.02 -48.31
C GLN A 54 0.18 -20.49 -46.99
N GLN A 55 0.61 -19.95 -45.85
CA GLN A 55 -0.06 -20.21 -44.56
C GLN A 55 -1.42 -19.52 -44.45
N ALA A 56 -1.59 -18.33 -45.03
CA ALA A 56 -2.88 -17.65 -45.11
C ALA A 56 -3.86 -18.42 -46.03
N GLU A 57 -3.41 -18.86 -47.20
CA GLU A 57 -4.23 -19.66 -48.13
C GLU A 57 -4.61 -21.03 -47.53
N LYS A 58 -3.72 -21.68 -46.77
CA LYS A 58 -4.05 -22.93 -46.04
C LYS A 58 -5.08 -22.68 -44.93
N LYS A 59 -5.03 -21.53 -44.25
CA LYS A 59 -6.00 -21.17 -43.19
C LYS A 59 -7.38 -20.87 -43.76
N ASP A 60 -7.45 -20.23 -44.92
CA ASP A 60 -8.70 -19.94 -45.62
C ASP A 60 -9.35 -21.22 -46.17
N TRP A 61 -8.57 -22.18 -46.66
CA TRP A 61 -9.09 -23.50 -47.06
C TRP A 61 -9.65 -24.32 -45.87
N THR A 62 -9.03 -24.26 -44.69
CA THR A 62 -9.56 -24.95 -43.51
C THR A 62 -10.82 -24.32 -42.93
N ASN A 63 -11.00 -23.01 -43.11
CA ASN A 63 -12.19 -22.29 -42.60
C ASN A 63 -13.37 -22.30 -43.59
N SER A 64 -13.12 -22.38 -44.90
CA SER A 64 -14.19 -22.47 -45.91
C SER A 64 -14.82 -23.88 -45.99
N GLY A 65 -14.08 -24.93 -45.61
CA GLY A 65 -14.59 -26.31 -45.57
C GLY A 65 -15.54 -26.66 -44.41
N MET A 66 -15.78 -25.75 -43.45
CA MET A 66 -16.67 -25.98 -42.30
C MET A 66 -18.06 -25.32 -42.41
N TYR A 67 -18.31 -24.46 -43.40
CA TYR A 67 -19.59 -23.76 -43.54
C TYR A 67 -20.51 -24.28 -44.66
N GLU A 68 -20.09 -25.31 -45.41
CA GLU A 68 -20.87 -25.86 -46.53
C GLU A 68 -21.37 -27.30 -46.29
N LYS A 69 -21.69 -27.64 -45.04
CA LYS A 69 -22.30 -28.93 -44.70
C LYS A 69 -23.37 -28.85 -43.62
N ARG A 70 -24.41 -28.04 -43.87
CA ARG A 70 -25.76 -28.19 -43.30
C ARG A 70 -26.72 -27.23 -44.01
N ILE A 71 -27.20 -27.63 -45.18
CA ILE A 71 -28.57 -27.44 -45.72
C ILE A 71 -28.63 -28.28 -47.00
N SER A 72 -29.12 -29.51 -46.88
CA SER A 72 -29.77 -30.24 -47.96
C SER A 72 -30.46 -31.43 -47.32
N TYR A 73 -31.79 -31.48 -47.43
CA TYR A 73 -32.68 -32.65 -47.50
C TYR A 73 -34.06 -32.23 -46.97
N ALA A 74 -34.87 -31.71 -47.89
CA ALA A 74 -36.32 -31.78 -47.79
C ALA A 74 -36.81 -32.37 -49.11
N GLU A 75 -37.17 -33.65 -49.06
CA GLU A 75 -37.83 -34.40 -50.13
C GLU A 75 -39.32 -34.52 -49.76
N GLU A 76 -40.14 -34.59 -50.81
CA GLU A 76 -41.56 -34.29 -50.90
C GLU A 76 -42.52 -35.32 -50.24
N VAL A 77 -43.82 -35.09 -50.51
CA VAL A 77 -45.05 -35.93 -50.44
C VAL A 77 -46.01 -35.75 -49.21
N PRO A 78 -47.35 -35.92 -49.35
CA PRO A 78 -48.30 -34.82 -49.63
C PRO A 78 -49.59 -34.80 -48.74
N LEU A 79 -50.43 -33.79 -48.97
CA LEU A 79 -51.85 -33.53 -48.61
C LEU A 79 -52.68 -34.64 -47.91
N THR A 80 -53.41 -34.25 -46.85
CA THR A 80 -54.88 -34.46 -46.74
C THR A 80 -55.54 -33.58 -45.66
N GLU A 81 -56.81 -33.25 -45.91
CA GLU A 81 -57.74 -32.35 -45.20
C GLU A 81 -58.11 -32.78 -43.75
N VAL A 82 -58.65 -31.83 -42.95
CA VAL A 82 -60.01 -31.87 -42.35
C VAL A 82 -60.16 -30.86 -41.17
N TYR A 83 -61.02 -29.85 -41.40
CA TYR A 83 -62.00 -29.12 -40.55
C TYR A 83 -61.74 -28.53 -39.13
N HIS A 84 -62.32 -27.31 -38.99
CA HIS A 84 -63.04 -26.68 -37.85
C HIS A 84 -62.23 -26.30 -36.60
N GLU A 85 -62.47 -25.21 -35.86
CA GLU A 85 -63.33 -24.02 -35.97
C GLU A 85 -62.82 -23.00 -34.93
N ASP A 86 -63.17 -21.73 -35.13
CA ASP A 86 -63.56 -20.75 -34.12
C ASP A 86 -62.57 -19.80 -33.39
N GLU A 87 -63.06 -18.54 -33.46
CA GLU A 87 -62.97 -17.41 -32.54
C GLU A 87 -61.78 -16.42 -32.59
N SER A 88 -62.00 -15.40 -33.42
CA SER A 88 -61.61 -13.99 -33.21
C SER A 88 -62.44 -13.37 -32.04
N PRO A 89 -62.39 -12.06 -31.68
CA PRO A 89 -61.71 -10.92 -32.33
C PRO A 89 -61.17 -9.77 -31.44
N SER A 90 -60.65 -8.75 -32.15
CA SER A 90 -60.59 -7.31 -31.83
C SER A 90 -59.31 -6.83 -31.14
N SER A 91 -58.73 -5.66 -31.44
CA SER A 91 -59.20 -4.45 -32.14
C SER A 91 -57.96 -3.71 -32.73
N SER A 92 -57.97 -3.39 -34.03
CA SER A 92 -58.23 -2.07 -34.63
C SER A 92 -57.28 -0.93 -34.24
N GLY A 93 -56.55 -0.40 -35.24
CA GLY A 93 -55.81 0.86 -35.10
C GLY A 93 -54.97 1.25 -36.32
N LYS A 94 -55.58 1.24 -37.53
CA LYS A 94 -54.95 1.82 -38.73
C LYS A 94 -55.01 3.35 -38.65
N ASN A 95 -53.91 4.02 -38.98
CA ASN A 95 -53.97 5.28 -39.72
C ASN A 95 -52.79 5.38 -40.70
N ARG A 96 -53.14 5.19 -41.98
CA ARG A 96 -52.37 5.65 -43.14
C ARG A 96 -52.74 7.12 -43.38
N ARG A 97 -51.77 7.97 -43.67
CA ARG A 97 -51.88 8.95 -44.75
C ARG A 97 -50.50 9.34 -45.27
N SER A 98 -50.47 9.46 -46.58
CA SER A 98 -49.34 9.55 -47.50
C SER A 98 -48.97 10.99 -47.85
N SER A 99 -47.77 11.10 -48.43
CA SER A 99 -47.31 12.06 -49.45
C SER A 99 -47.10 13.53 -49.04
N SER A 100 -45.85 13.99 -49.08
CA SER A 100 -45.30 14.67 -50.27
C SER A 100 -43.82 15.01 -50.08
N LEU A 101 -43.07 14.92 -51.19
CA LEU A 101 -41.67 15.28 -51.33
C LEU A 101 -41.48 16.81 -51.22
N SER A 102 -40.45 17.25 -50.50
CA SER A 102 -39.73 18.48 -50.82
C SER A 102 -38.31 18.42 -50.25
N ALA A 103 -37.33 18.49 -51.15
CA ALA A 103 -35.92 18.58 -50.84
C ALA A 103 -35.56 20.00 -50.41
N LYS A 104 -35.03 20.15 -49.20
CA LYS A 104 -34.03 21.13 -48.73
C LYS A 104 -34.05 21.14 -47.20
N ASP A 105 -32.87 20.95 -46.62
CA ASP A 105 -32.41 21.33 -45.27
C ASP A 105 -31.56 20.20 -44.64
N PHE A 106 -30.36 20.03 -45.17
CA PHE A 106 -29.29 19.29 -44.51
C PHE A 106 -28.48 20.30 -43.68
N ARG A 107 -29.04 20.68 -42.52
CA ARG A 107 -28.32 21.37 -41.44
C ARG A 107 -28.80 20.75 -40.14
N SER A 108 -28.24 19.58 -39.84
CA SER A 108 -28.45 18.88 -38.58
C SER A 108 -27.12 18.89 -37.84
N GLN A 109 -27.09 19.59 -36.71
CA GLN A 109 -26.12 19.39 -35.64
C GLN A 109 -25.98 17.89 -35.39
N ALA A 110 -24.83 17.34 -35.74
CA ALA A 110 -24.46 15.99 -35.37
C ALA A 110 -24.05 16.01 -33.89
N THR A 111 -25.02 15.90 -32.99
CA THR A 111 -24.80 15.30 -31.67
C THR A 111 -24.49 13.82 -31.91
N ILE A 112 -23.20 13.51 -32.11
CA ILE A 112 -22.68 12.14 -32.04
C ILE A 112 -22.30 11.92 -30.59
N ASP A 113 -23.28 11.49 -29.80
CA ASP A 113 -23.08 10.87 -28.47
C ASP A 113 -24.18 9.81 -28.33
N SER A 114 -24.03 8.72 -29.07
CA SER A 114 -24.73 7.47 -28.81
C SER A 114 -23.92 6.33 -29.41
N TYR A 115 -22.97 5.80 -28.64
CA TYR A 115 -22.42 4.47 -28.88
C TYR A 115 -22.90 3.57 -27.75
N ASP A 116 -23.39 2.39 -28.15
CA ASP A 116 -23.96 1.33 -27.32
C ASP A 116 -23.08 0.98 -26.11
N GLU A 117 -23.62 1.21 -24.90
CA GLU A 117 -22.95 1.04 -23.60
C GLU A 117 -22.91 -0.43 -23.10
N GLU A 118 -23.53 -1.40 -23.78
CA GLU A 118 -23.64 -2.78 -23.27
C GLU A 118 -22.44 -3.69 -23.57
N ARG A 119 -21.38 -3.19 -24.21
CA ARG A 119 -20.19 -4.00 -24.56
C ARG A 119 -18.88 -3.54 -23.93
N ALA A 120 -18.90 -2.50 -23.11
CA ALA A 120 -17.70 -1.81 -22.64
C ALA A 120 -17.03 -2.41 -21.38
N GLU A 121 -17.70 -3.32 -20.67
CA GLU A 121 -17.23 -3.72 -19.32
C GLU A 121 -15.99 -4.64 -19.32
N GLU A 122 -15.63 -5.27 -20.45
CA GLU A 122 -14.37 -6.05 -20.58
C GLU A 122 -13.27 -5.34 -21.40
N GLU A 123 -13.56 -4.22 -22.08
CA GLU A 123 -12.62 -3.57 -23.03
C GLU A 123 -11.66 -2.53 -22.39
N ASP A 124 -11.82 -2.21 -21.11
CA ASP A 124 -11.17 -1.05 -20.46
C ASP A 124 -9.90 -1.37 -19.66
N ALA A 125 -9.44 -2.64 -19.68
CA ALA A 125 -8.33 -3.10 -18.85
C ALA A 125 -6.98 -2.42 -19.16
N TYR A 126 -6.76 -1.88 -20.36
CA TYR A 126 -5.47 -1.27 -20.73
C TYR A 126 -5.64 0.14 -21.29
N CYS A 127 -5.53 1.11 -20.40
CA CYS A 127 -5.59 2.53 -20.74
C CYS A 127 -4.39 2.94 -21.61
N CYS A 128 -4.66 3.55 -22.77
CA CYS A 128 -3.64 3.97 -23.72
C CYS A 128 -3.36 5.48 -23.63
N LEU A 129 -2.11 5.89 -23.89
CA LEU A 129 -1.73 7.31 -23.91
C LEU A 129 -2.51 8.05 -24.98
N ILE A 130 -2.63 7.44 -26.17
CA ILE A 130 -3.36 8.05 -27.29
C ILE A 130 -4.83 8.32 -26.97
N THR A 131 -5.48 7.51 -26.13
CA THR A 131 -6.87 7.72 -25.69
C THR A 131 -7.03 9.02 -24.90
N ALA A 132 -5.99 9.42 -24.15
CA ALA A 132 -5.98 10.73 -23.51
C ALA A 132 -5.69 11.85 -24.51
N LEU A 133 -4.76 11.64 -25.45
CA LEU A 133 -4.38 12.64 -26.45
C LEU A 133 -5.44 12.93 -27.51
N THR A 134 -6.44 12.07 -27.68
CA THR A 134 -7.57 12.28 -28.59
C THR A 134 -8.69 13.13 -27.98
N LYS A 135 -8.60 13.49 -26.69
CA LYS A 135 -9.61 14.34 -26.04
C LYS A 135 -9.57 15.76 -26.63
N THR A 136 -10.74 16.39 -26.73
CA THR A 136 -10.92 17.66 -27.45
C THR A 136 -10.30 18.89 -26.78
N SER A 137 -9.89 18.79 -25.50
CA SER A 137 -9.22 19.87 -24.78
C SER A 137 -8.06 19.37 -23.92
N MET A 138 -7.10 20.25 -23.68
CA MET A 138 -5.96 20.02 -22.77
C MET A 138 -6.43 19.55 -21.40
N VAL A 139 -7.53 20.12 -20.89
CA VAL A 139 -8.01 19.75 -19.56
C VAL A 139 -8.74 18.42 -19.54
N LYS A 140 -9.51 18.07 -20.58
CA LYS A 140 -10.07 16.71 -20.70
C LYS A 140 -8.95 15.67 -20.81
N THR A 141 -7.87 16.00 -21.50
CA THR A 141 -6.65 15.18 -21.57
C THR A 141 -6.02 15.00 -20.19
N GLN A 142 -5.86 16.08 -19.40
CA GLN A 142 -5.31 16.01 -18.04
C GLN A 142 -6.19 15.19 -17.08
N THR A 143 -7.52 15.34 -17.17
CA THR A 143 -8.47 14.56 -16.37
C THR A 143 -8.39 13.08 -16.71
N GLU A 144 -8.36 12.73 -18.00
CA GLU A 144 -8.20 11.35 -18.46
C GLU A 144 -6.87 10.75 -17.96
N LEU A 145 -5.74 11.44 -18.15
CA LEU A 145 -4.44 10.98 -17.66
C LEU A 145 -4.42 10.73 -16.15
N SER A 146 -5.08 11.61 -15.38
CA SER A 146 -5.15 11.47 -13.92
C SER A 146 -6.06 10.31 -13.50
N LEU A 147 -7.12 10.02 -14.27
CA LEU A 147 -7.99 8.86 -14.04
C LEU A 147 -7.27 7.54 -14.38
N GLN A 148 -6.51 7.51 -15.47
CA GLN A 148 -5.70 6.34 -15.85
C GLN A 148 -4.66 6.01 -14.77
N ASP A 149 -3.94 7.01 -14.27
CA ASP A 149 -2.96 6.84 -13.19
C ASP A 149 -3.59 6.37 -11.87
N TYR A 150 -4.80 6.86 -11.55
CA TYR A 150 -5.55 6.36 -10.41
C TYR A 150 -5.98 4.89 -10.58
N ARG A 151 -6.44 4.47 -11.76
CA ARG A 151 -6.73 3.06 -12.07
C ARG A 151 -5.48 2.18 -11.98
N GLU A 152 -4.33 2.66 -12.45
CA GLU A 152 -3.04 1.96 -12.30
C GLU A 152 -2.65 1.82 -10.81
N THR A 153 -2.93 2.83 -9.99
CA THR A 153 -2.71 2.77 -8.53
C THR A 153 -3.64 1.75 -7.84
N GLN A 154 -4.88 1.61 -8.30
CA GLN A 154 -5.81 0.58 -7.78
C GLN A 154 -5.32 -0.83 -8.08
N LYS A 155 -4.90 -1.08 -9.33
CA LYS A 155 -4.34 -2.37 -9.73
C LYS A 155 -3.13 -2.75 -8.90
N LEU A 156 -2.24 -1.78 -8.65
CA LEU A 156 -1.09 -1.99 -7.77
C LEU A 156 -1.52 -2.43 -6.36
N GLU A 157 -2.55 -1.81 -5.77
CA GLU A 157 -3.07 -2.23 -4.45
C GLU A 157 -3.60 -3.67 -4.48
N GLU A 158 -4.35 -4.03 -5.52
CA GLU A 158 -4.87 -5.39 -5.72
C GLU A 158 -3.73 -6.41 -5.86
N GLU A 159 -2.73 -6.11 -6.70
CA GLU A 159 -1.54 -6.96 -6.90
C GLU A 159 -0.75 -7.16 -5.59
N LEU A 160 -0.56 -6.10 -4.78
CA LEU A 160 0.14 -6.21 -3.49
C LEU A 160 -0.66 -7.01 -2.47
N HIS A 161 -1.99 -6.90 -2.47
CA HIS A 161 -2.86 -7.74 -1.63
C HIS A 161 -2.84 -9.21 -2.04
N GLN A 162 -2.82 -9.49 -3.35
CA GLN A 162 -2.68 -10.85 -3.88
C GLN A 162 -1.31 -11.43 -3.55
N GLU A 163 -0.23 -10.67 -3.70
CA GLU A 163 1.13 -11.06 -3.29
C GLU A 163 1.16 -11.46 -1.81
N LYS A 164 0.63 -10.59 -0.93
CA LYS A 164 0.56 -10.86 0.51
C LYS A 164 -0.18 -12.17 0.83
N THR A 165 -1.31 -12.38 0.18
CA THR A 165 -2.16 -13.57 0.39
C THR A 165 -1.47 -14.84 -0.10
N SER A 166 -0.88 -14.80 -1.29
CA SER A 166 -0.13 -15.92 -1.87
C SER A 166 1.07 -16.30 -1.00
N VAL A 167 1.88 -15.32 -0.60
CA VAL A 167 3.08 -15.54 0.22
C VAL A 167 2.71 -16.10 1.59
N PHE A 168 1.63 -15.61 2.21
CA PHE A 168 1.13 -16.14 3.48
C PHE A 168 0.86 -17.66 3.41
N LEU A 169 0.15 -18.11 2.37
CA LEU A 169 -0.17 -19.53 2.19
C LEU A 169 1.09 -20.38 1.91
N GLN A 170 2.02 -19.86 1.10
CA GLN A 170 3.29 -20.55 0.82
C GLN A 170 4.20 -20.63 2.05
N LEU A 171 4.24 -19.57 2.86
CA LEU A 171 4.96 -19.56 4.14
C LEU A 171 4.42 -20.63 5.08
N LEU A 172 3.09 -20.69 5.23
CA LEU A 172 2.43 -21.71 6.03
C LEU A 172 2.78 -23.11 5.53
N ARG A 173 2.74 -23.32 4.21
CA ARG A 173 3.12 -24.60 3.58
C ARG A 173 4.55 -25.00 3.91
N ILE A 174 5.53 -24.12 3.66
CA ILE A 174 6.95 -24.42 3.91
C ILE A 174 7.21 -24.71 5.40
N ILE A 175 6.55 -23.97 6.30
CA ILE A 175 6.68 -24.18 7.73
C ILE A 175 6.12 -25.56 8.13
N LEU A 176 4.91 -25.91 7.70
CA LEU A 176 4.29 -27.20 8.02
C LEU A 176 5.06 -28.38 7.40
N SER A 177 5.56 -28.25 6.17
CA SER A 177 6.39 -29.28 5.52
C SER A 177 7.65 -29.63 6.33
N LYS A 178 8.20 -28.70 7.13
CA LYS A 178 9.33 -29.00 8.03
C LYS A 178 8.94 -29.88 9.21
N PHE A 179 7.68 -29.85 9.64
CA PHE A 179 7.17 -30.74 10.68
C PHE A 179 6.78 -32.11 10.10
N VAL A 180 6.28 -32.16 8.87
CA VAL A 180 6.11 -33.41 8.12
C VAL A 180 7.44 -34.12 7.93
N ALA A 181 8.50 -33.41 7.51
CA ALA A 181 9.84 -33.97 7.36
C ALA A 181 10.46 -34.49 8.67
N LYS A 182 9.96 -34.03 9.82
CA LYS A 182 10.36 -34.50 11.16
C LYS A 182 9.44 -35.62 11.68
N GLU A 183 8.53 -36.13 10.86
CA GLU A 183 7.51 -37.13 11.22
C GLU A 183 6.60 -36.68 12.38
N ARG A 184 6.49 -35.36 12.61
CA ARG A 184 5.66 -34.78 13.68
C ARG A 184 4.21 -34.55 13.23
N LEU A 185 3.99 -34.39 11.93
CA LEU A 185 2.68 -34.18 11.30
C LEU A 185 2.54 -35.13 10.11
N ASP A 186 1.30 -35.53 9.85
CA ASP A 186 0.94 -36.32 8.67
C ASP A 186 0.82 -35.43 7.41
N GLU A 187 1.18 -35.98 6.25
CA GLU A 187 1.17 -35.26 4.98
C GLU A 187 -0.27 -34.99 4.51
N GLU A 188 -1.18 -35.96 4.65
CA GLU A 188 -2.60 -35.76 4.30
C GLU A 188 -3.28 -34.74 5.23
N TYR A 189 -2.94 -34.76 6.53
CA TYR A 189 -3.41 -33.72 7.45
C TYR A 189 -2.93 -32.33 7.02
N THR A 190 -1.64 -32.20 6.67
CA THR A 190 -1.04 -30.92 6.28
C THR A 190 -1.69 -30.35 5.01
N GLU A 191 -1.96 -31.19 4.01
CA GLU A 191 -2.69 -30.74 2.80
C GLU A 191 -4.11 -30.29 3.14
N ARG A 192 -4.87 -31.06 3.91
CA ARG A 192 -6.23 -30.66 4.34
C ARG A 192 -6.24 -29.38 5.16
N PHE A 193 -5.23 -29.20 6.01
CA PHE A 193 -5.05 -27.99 6.81
C PHE A 193 -4.78 -26.79 5.92
N LEU A 194 -3.87 -26.91 4.95
CA LEU A 194 -3.58 -25.84 3.99
C LEU A 194 -4.80 -25.49 3.14
N ASP A 195 -5.55 -26.48 2.66
CA ASP A 195 -6.77 -26.26 1.88
C ASP A 195 -7.82 -25.50 2.69
N LYS A 196 -8.01 -25.85 3.98
CA LYS A 196 -8.92 -25.15 4.91
C LYS A 196 -8.57 -23.66 5.04
N TYR A 197 -7.28 -23.31 5.16
CA TYR A 197 -6.87 -21.90 5.29
C TYR A 197 -6.83 -21.18 3.94
N SER A 198 -6.51 -21.87 2.84
CA SER A 198 -6.64 -21.32 1.47
C SER A 198 -8.09 -20.93 1.21
N GLU A 199 -9.02 -21.85 1.42
CA GLU A 199 -10.46 -21.62 1.21
C GLU A 199 -10.99 -20.51 2.12
N MET A 200 -10.58 -20.47 3.39
CA MET A 200 -11.01 -19.41 4.31
C MET A 200 -10.54 -18.01 3.86
N VAL A 201 -9.29 -17.89 3.41
CA VAL A 201 -8.75 -16.61 2.96
C VAL A 201 -9.33 -16.22 1.60
N GLU A 202 -9.42 -17.15 0.64
CA GLU A 202 -10.04 -16.93 -0.67
C GLU A 202 -11.51 -16.56 -0.54
N SER A 203 -12.27 -17.24 0.32
CA SER A 203 -13.68 -16.92 0.58
C SER A 203 -13.84 -15.52 1.17
N ALA A 204 -12.94 -15.11 2.08
CA ALA A 204 -12.96 -13.75 2.63
C ALA A 204 -12.64 -12.70 1.56
N VAL A 205 -11.66 -12.96 0.68
CA VAL A 205 -11.32 -12.08 -0.44
C VAL A 205 -12.49 -11.96 -1.41
N GLN A 206 -13.11 -13.08 -1.80
CA GLN A 206 -14.28 -13.11 -2.68
C GLN A 206 -15.51 -12.41 -2.06
N ALA A 207 -15.74 -12.59 -0.76
CA ALA A 207 -16.81 -11.90 -0.05
C ALA A 207 -16.61 -10.37 -0.09
N VAL A 208 -15.40 -9.89 0.18
CA VAL A 208 -15.08 -8.46 0.10
C VAL A 208 -15.21 -7.94 -1.35
N ALA A 209 -14.73 -8.68 -2.34
CA ALA A 209 -14.86 -8.30 -3.75
C ALA A 209 -16.32 -8.24 -4.20
N SER A 210 -17.16 -9.20 -3.81
CA SER A 210 -18.59 -9.20 -4.13
C SER A 210 -19.35 -8.07 -3.42
N GLU A 211 -19.01 -7.74 -2.17
CA GLU A 211 -19.55 -6.57 -1.48
C GLU A 211 -19.17 -5.27 -2.19
N GLN A 212 -17.93 -5.16 -2.68
CA GLN A 212 -17.48 -4.00 -3.46
C GLN A 212 -18.22 -3.87 -4.80
N ALA A 213 -18.39 -4.98 -5.53
CA ALA A 213 -19.17 -4.99 -6.76
C ALA A 213 -20.65 -4.62 -6.52
N ALA A 214 -21.27 -5.15 -5.46
CA ALA A 214 -22.64 -4.81 -5.10
C ALA A 214 -22.78 -3.33 -4.69
N ALA A 215 -21.79 -2.79 -3.97
CA ALA A 215 -21.76 -1.37 -3.63
C ALA A 215 -21.58 -0.52 -4.89
N GLU A 216 -20.75 -0.94 -5.84
CA GLU A 216 -20.59 -0.29 -7.13
C GLU A 216 -21.91 -0.26 -7.91
N ASP A 217 -22.61 -1.39 -8.03
CA ASP A 217 -23.90 -1.47 -8.70
C ASP A 217 -24.95 -0.58 -8.03
N GLU A 218 -25.00 -0.56 -6.69
CA GLU A 218 -25.92 0.29 -5.95
C GLU A 218 -25.61 1.78 -6.15
N ILE A 219 -24.33 2.15 -6.17
CA ILE A 219 -23.87 3.52 -6.43
C ILE A 219 -24.20 3.94 -7.87
N ARG A 220 -23.95 3.06 -8.86
CA ARG A 220 -24.32 3.26 -10.28
C ARG A 220 -25.82 3.51 -10.42
N GLN A 221 -26.65 2.70 -9.75
CA GLN A 221 -28.11 2.87 -9.75
C GLN A 221 -28.59 4.15 -9.05
N LYS A 222 -28.04 4.47 -7.87
CA LYS A 222 -28.46 5.64 -7.07
C LYS A 222 -28.10 6.97 -7.72
N LEU A 223 -26.93 7.04 -8.34
CA LEU A 223 -26.42 8.28 -8.91
C LEU A 223 -26.89 8.52 -10.34
N GLY A 224 -27.40 7.50 -11.06
CA GLY A 224 -27.62 7.59 -12.51
C GLY A 224 -26.33 7.95 -13.27
N VAL A 225 -25.17 7.63 -12.67
CA VAL A 225 -23.83 8.11 -13.02
C VAL A 225 -23.12 7.19 -14.01
N SER A 226 -23.83 6.63 -14.99
CA SER A 226 -23.12 6.06 -16.15
C SER A 226 -22.27 7.12 -16.88
N LYS A 227 -22.52 8.41 -16.64
CA LYS A 227 -21.92 9.53 -17.39
C LYS A 227 -20.72 10.23 -16.74
N ASP A 228 -20.45 10.10 -15.43
CA ASP A 228 -19.29 10.74 -14.78
C ASP A 228 -18.41 9.72 -14.03
N PRO A 229 -17.40 9.14 -14.69
CA PRO A 229 -16.55 8.10 -14.09
C PRO A 229 -15.81 8.59 -12.84
N LEU A 230 -15.55 9.89 -12.70
CA LEU A 230 -14.86 10.42 -11.53
C LEU A 230 -15.79 10.45 -10.29
N ALA A 231 -17.07 10.75 -10.47
CA ALA A 231 -18.04 10.77 -9.38
C ALA A 231 -18.33 9.36 -8.82
N LEU A 232 -18.31 8.34 -9.69
CA LEU A 232 -18.38 6.94 -9.30
C LEU A 232 -17.18 6.56 -8.42
N GLU A 233 -15.97 6.87 -8.87
CA GLU A 233 -14.73 6.59 -8.14
C GLU A 233 -14.66 7.32 -6.79
N GLU A 234 -15.16 8.56 -6.71
CA GLU A 234 -15.26 9.29 -5.44
C GLU A 234 -16.22 8.65 -4.43
N ALA A 235 -17.27 7.98 -4.90
CA ALA A 235 -18.21 7.27 -4.05
C ALA A 235 -17.63 5.92 -3.59
N LEU A 236 -16.97 5.19 -4.49
CA LEU A 236 -16.29 3.93 -4.21
C LEU A 236 -15.12 4.09 -3.23
N GLU A 237 -14.34 5.17 -3.36
CA GLU A 237 -13.21 5.41 -2.46
C GLU A 237 -13.66 5.68 -1.01
N LYS A 238 -14.95 6.00 -0.77
CA LYS A 238 -15.49 6.12 0.59
C LYS A 238 -15.77 4.77 1.26
N THR A 239 -16.04 3.72 0.48
CA THR A 239 -16.36 2.38 0.99
C THR A 239 -15.13 1.48 1.06
N ARG A 240 -14.11 1.73 0.23
CA ARG A 240 -12.87 0.96 0.16
C ARG A 240 -12.07 0.85 1.46
N PRO A 241 -11.91 1.89 2.30
CA PRO A 241 -11.17 1.75 3.56
C PRO A 241 -11.73 0.65 4.46
N GLU A 242 -13.05 0.44 4.45
CA GLU A 242 -13.70 -0.64 5.19
C GLU A 242 -13.38 -2.01 4.58
N SER A 243 -13.46 -2.14 3.25
CA SER A 243 -13.09 -3.36 2.52
C SER A 243 -11.64 -3.76 2.76
N THR A 244 -10.69 -2.82 2.66
CA THR A 244 -9.27 -3.08 2.91
C THR A 244 -9.05 -3.53 4.36
N ARG A 245 -9.73 -2.91 5.34
CA ARG A 245 -9.68 -3.36 6.74
C ARG A 245 -10.26 -4.77 6.93
N LYS A 246 -11.36 -5.11 6.27
CA LYS A 246 -11.94 -6.47 6.32
C LYS A 246 -10.94 -7.51 5.80
N MET A 247 -10.26 -7.21 4.70
CA MET A 247 -9.26 -8.10 4.10
C MET A 247 -8.01 -8.29 4.99
N VAL A 248 -7.50 -7.20 5.58
CA VAL A 248 -6.40 -7.28 6.56
C VAL A 248 -6.81 -8.10 7.79
N ARG A 249 -8.02 -7.89 8.30
CA ARG A 249 -8.56 -8.67 9.43
C ARG A 249 -8.70 -10.15 9.11
N ALA A 250 -9.12 -10.51 7.89
CA ALA A 250 -9.25 -11.92 7.51
C ALA A 250 -7.91 -12.68 7.60
N LEU A 251 -6.81 -12.08 7.16
CA LEU A 251 -5.47 -12.67 7.30
C LEU A 251 -5.01 -12.73 8.76
N GLN A 252 -5.29 -11.71 9.57
CA GLN A 252 -4.96 -11.70 11.00
C GLN A 252 -5.77 -12.75 11.78
N ASP A 253 -7.06 -12.86 11.51
CA ASP A 253 -7.94 -13.87 12.09
C ASP A 253 -7.49 -15.28 11.68
N ALA A 254 -6.99 -15.44 10.44
CA ALA A 254 -6.39 -16.69 9.99
C ALA A 254 -5.16 -17.05 10.84
N GLN A 255 -4.23 -16.12 11.03
CA GLN A 255 -3.04 -16.32 11.87
C GLN A 255 -3.39 -16.73 13.31
N LEU A 256 -4.39 -16.08 13.91
CA LEU A 256 -4.85 -16.41 15.26
C LEU A 256 -5.52 -17.80 15.34
N LYS A 257 -6.32 -18.16 14.33
CA LYS A 257 -6.99 -19.47 14.28
C LYS A 257 -6.02 -20.63 14.06
N ILE A 258 -4.92 -20.41 13.32
CA ILE A 258 -3.89 -21.44 13.10
C ILE A 258 -3.36 -21.94 14.43
N GLN A 259 -3.04 -21.04 15.37
CA GLN A 259 -2.57 -21.42 16.71
C GLN A 259 -3.61 -22.28 17.45
N ASP A 260 -4.88 -21.83 17.45
CA ASP A 260 -5.98 -22.51 18.16
C ASP A 260 -6.32 -23.89 17.57
N ASP A 261 -6.22 -24.05 16.25
CA ASP A 261 -6.55 -25.29 15.56
C ASP A 261 -5.40 -26.29 15.64
N LEU A 262 -4.14 -25.85 15.51
CA LEU A 262 -2.98 -26.72 15.74
C LEU A 262 -2.98 -27.30 17.15
N ALA A 263 -3.32 -26.50 18.17
CA ALA A 263 -3.39 -26.95 19.56
C ALA A 263 -4.51 -27.96 19.83
N LYS A 264 -5.56 -28.02 19.00
CA LYS A 264 -6.71 -28.94 19.18
C LYS A 264 -6.60 -30.20 18.32
N GLU A 265 -6.04 -30.06 17.13
CA GLU A 265 -6.08 -31.09 16.09
C GLU A 265 -4.77 -31.87 15.97
N THR A 266 -3.69 -31.45 16.65
CA THR A 266 -2.36 -32.09 16.57
C THR A 266 -1.78 -32.43 17.94
N ASP A 267 -0.86 -33.40 17.98
CA ASP A 267 -0.10 -33.76 19.18
C ASP A 267 1.16 -32.89 19.37
N LEU A 268 1.23 -31.72 18.72
CA LEU A 268 2.35 -30.79 18.90
C LEU A 268 2.33 -30.22 20.32
N SER A 269 3.53 -30.03 20.89
CA SER A 269 3.66 -29.34 22.17
C SER A 269 3.36 -27.84 22.01
N ASP A 270 2.90 -27.20 23.09
CA ASP A 270 2.66 -25.75 23.11
C ASP A 270 3.91 -24.96 22.65
N GLU A 271 5.12 -25.41 23.03
CA GLU A 271 6.39 -24.81 22.61
C GLU A 271 6.64 -24.92 21.09
N GLU A 272 6.28 -26.06 20.48
CA GLU A 272 6.40 -26.27 19.03
C GLU A 272 5.40 -25.39 18.25
N ILE A 273 4.20 -25.22 18.77
CA ILE A 273 3.14 -24.38 18.17
C ILE A 273 3.52 -22.90 18.28
N ASP A 274 3.99 -22.46 19.45
CA ASP A 274 4.41 -21.07 19.66
C ASP A 274 5.60 -20.71 18.77
N ALA A 275 6.60 -21.60 18.64
CA ALA A 275 7.73 -21.40 17.72
C ALA A 275 7.31 -21.38 16.24
N LEU A 276 6.28 -22.14 15.87
CA LEU A 276 5.71 -22.14 14.51
C LEU A 276 5.09 -20.78 14.19
N VAL A 277 4.23 -20.30 15.10
CA VAL A 277 3.52 -19.03 14.95
C VAL A 277 4.51 -17.86 14.97
N GLU A 278 5.48 -17.85 15.90
CA GLU A 278 6.54 -16.84 15.95
C GLU A 278 7.26 -16.75 14.60
N LYS A 279 7.68 -17.89 14.04
CA LYS A 279 8.35 -17.93 12.74
C LYS A 279 7.48 -17.43 11.59
N LEU A 280 6.18 -17.75 11.60
CA LEU A 280 5.24 -17.23 10.60
C LEU A 280 5.10 -15.71 10.71
N THR A 281 4.97 -15.18 11.92
CA THR A 281 4.88 -13.75 12.22
C THR A 281 6.15 -13.00 11.81
N GLU A 282 7.34 -13.52 12.12
CA GLU A 282 8.62 -12.94 11.70
C GLU A 282 8.73 -12.81 10.18
N ASN A 283 8.44 -13.89 9.44
CA ASN A 283 8.51 -13.87 7.98
C ASN A 283 7.43 -12.97 7.36
N MET A 284 6.24 -12.90 7.97
CA MET A 284 5.20 -11.97 7.53
C MET A 284 5.56 -10.51 7.79
N ALA A 285 6.27 -10.19 8.87
CA ALA A 285 6.79 -8.84 9.11
C ALA A 285 7.79 -8.43 8.02
N GLU A 286 8.68 -9.36 7.62
CA GLU A 286 9.62 -9.11 6.52
C GLU A 286 8.90 -8.94 5.17
N VAL A 287 7.87 -9.75 4.90
CA VAL A 287 7.02 -9.59 3.70
C VAL A 287 6.33 -8.22 3.68
N GLU A 288 5.78 -7.76 4.82
CA GLU A 288 5.20 -6.42 4.92
C GLU A 288 6.23 -5.32 4.66
N ARG A 289 7.46 -5.47 5.17
CA ARG A 289 8.55 -4.52 4.91
C ARG A 289 8.85 -4.42 3.42
N MET A 290 9.00 -5.56 2.74
CA MET A 290 9.26 -5.64 1.30
C MET A 290 8.10 -5.07 0.47
N ILE A 291 6.85 -5.39 0.82
CA ILE A 291 5.66 -4.84 0.17
C ILE A 291 5.60 -3.31 0.31
N GLY A 292 5.96 -2.78 1.49
CA GLY A 292 6.01 -1.33 1.72
C GLY A 292 7.06 -0.62 0.88
N GLU A 293 8.26 -1.19 0.79
CA GLU A 293 9.35 -0.69 -0.05
C GLU A 293 8.97 -0.72 -1.54
N GLU A 294 8.35 -1.81 -2.00
CA GLU A 294 7.89 -1.94 -3.37
C GLU A 294 6.74 -0.99 -3.71
N ALA A 295 5.78 -0.81 -2.79
CA ALA A 295 4.71 0.17 -2.95
C ALA A 295 5.26 1.60 -3.10
N ALA A 296 6.28 1.96 -2.32
CA ALA A 296 6.97 3.25 -2.44
C ALA A 296 7.72 3.39 -3.77
N ARG A 297 8.41 2.34 -4.21
CA ARG A 297 9.12 2.30 -5.50
C ARG A 297 8.14 2.48 -6.67
N GLN A 298 7.06 1.71 -6.69
CA GLN A 298 6.02 1.78 -7.73
C GLN A 298 5.30 3.14 -7.75
N ALA A 299 5.06 3.74 -6.58
CA ALA A 299 4.49 5.10 -6.50
C ALA A 299 5.30 6.11 -7.31
N ASN A 300 6.63 6.05 -7.19
CA ASN A 300 7.54 6.94 -7.90
C ASN A 300 7.53 6.65 -9.41
N ILE A 301 7.54 5.38 -9.81
CA ILE A 301 7.46 5.00 -11.23
C ILE A 301 6.16 5.50 -11.89
N LEU A 302 5.02 5.29 -11.23
CA LEU A 302 3.72 5.79 -11.70
C LEU A 302 3.71 7.31 -11.82
N GLN A 303 4.20 8.01 -10.79
CA GLN A 303 4.30 9.47 -10.80
C GLN A 303 5.17 9.99 -11.94
N GLU A 304 6.35 9.39 -12.17
CA GLU A 304 7.22 9.77 -13.29
C GLU A 304 6.55 9.54 -14.64
N ARG A 305 5.89 8.40 -14.82
CA ARG A 305 5.16 8.10 -16.06
C ARG A 305 4.06 9.12 -16.31
N LEU A 306 3.27 9.45 -15.29
CA LEU A 306 2.23 10.47 -15.38
C LEU A 306 2.81 11.84 -15.77
N GLU A 307 3.94 12.23 -15.18
CA GLU A 307 4.62 13.49 -15.52
C GLU A 307 5.10 13.52 -16.98
N ARG A 308 5.68 12.42 -17.48
CA ARG A 308 6.05 12.29 -18.89
C ARG A 308 4.83 12.39 -19.81
N ARG A 309 3.73 11.69 -19.48
CA ARG A 309 2.48 11.76 -20.25
C ARG A 309 1.87 13.16 -20.23
N ARG A 310 1.91 13.87 -19.09
CA ARG A 310 1.47 15.27 -18.96
C ARG A 310 2.32 16.22 -19.81
N ALA A 311 3.64 16.01 -19.85
CA ALA A 311 4.54 16.78 -20.69
C ALA A 311 4.20 16.63 -22.18
N LEU A 312 3.94 15.39 -22.62
CA LEU A 312 3.50 15.11 -23.99
C LEU A 312 2.17 15.79 -24.29
N ALA A 313 1.16 15.62 -23.42
CA ALA A 313 -0.13 16.28 -23.59
C ALA A 313 0.01 17.81 -23.72
N GLN A 314 0.90 18.42 -22.96
CA GLN A 314 1.17 19.86 -23.03
C GLN A 314 1.75 20.25 -24.39
N GLN A 315 2.76 19.52 -24.88
CA GLN A 315 3.30 19.73 -26.22
C GLN A 315 2.22 19.61 -27.31
N TYR A 316 1.26 18.69 -27.16
CA TYR A 316 0.16 18.56 -28.11
C TYR A 316 -0.83 19.73 -28.06
N SER A 317 -1.12 20.28 -26.88
CA SER A 317 -1.96 21.48 -26.79
C SER A 317 -1.32 22.70 -27.44
N GLU A 318 0.01 22.84 -27.34
CA GLU A 318 0.76 23.93 -27.95
C GLU A 318 0.70 23.88 -29.48
N ILE A 319 0.67 22.69 -30.08
CA ILE A 319 0.51 22.52 -31.54
C ILE A 319 -0.80 23.19 -32.00
N LYS A 320 -1.91 22.99 -31.30
CA LYS A 320 -3.19 23.61 -31.64
C LYS A 320 -3.12 25.14 -31.61
N THR A 321 -2.52 25.70 -30.55
CA THR A 321 -2.33 27.16 -30.44
C THR A 321 -1.41 27.71 -31.52
N ARG A 322 -0.44 26.90 -31.98
CA ARG A 322 0.46 27.26 -33.08
C ARG A 322 -0.26 27.33 -34.41
N GLU A 323 -1.14 26.36 -34.71
CA GLU A 323 -1.96 26.39 -35.92
C GLU A 323 -2.81 27.67 -36.00
N GLU A 324 -3.45 28.05 -34.89
CA GLU A 324 -4.29 29.25 -34.78
C GLU A 324 -3.46 30.54 -34.97
N THR A 325 -2.34 30.67 -34.25
CA THR A 325 -1.45 31.84 -34.38
C THR A 325 -0.77 31.93 -35.74
N GLY A 326 -0.47 30.80 -36.38
CA GLY A 326 0.05 30.73 -37.74
C GLY A 326 -0.94 31.29 -38.76
N ASN A 327 -2.20 30.88 -38.68
CA ASN A 327 -3.27 31.39 -39.55
C ASN A 327 -3.49 32.91 -39.33
N GLN A 328 -3.48 33.37 -38.07
CA GLN A 328 -3.59 34.80 -37.73
C GLN A 328 -2.45 35.62 -38.34
N THR A 329 -1.23 35.09 -38.32
CA THR A 329 -0.05 35.75 -38.88
C THR A 329 -0.14 35.87 -40.40
N ARG A 330 -0.56 34.79 -41.08
CA ARG A 330 -0.80 34.78 -42.53
C ARG A 330 -1.87 35.80 -42.94
N LEU A 331 -2.99 35.84 -42.22
CA LEU A 331 -4.05 36.82 -42.42
C LEU A 331 -3.57 38.27 -42.26
N THR A 332 -2.78 38.52 -41.23
CA THR A 332 -2.25 39.86 -40.96
C THR A 332 -1.29 40.31 -42.07
N ASP A 333 -0.42 39.41 -42.55
CA ASP A 333 0.51 39.73 -43.64
C ASP A 333 -0.24 40.00 -44.96
N VAL A 334 -1.23 39.17 -45.31
CA VAL A 334 -2.10 39.40 -46.49
C VAL A 334 -2.86 40.73 -46.38
N ARG A 335 -3.41 41.06 -45.21
CA ARG A 335 -4.09 42.34 -44.98
C ARG A 335 -3.13 43.52 -45.18
N ASN A 336 -1.91 43.45 -44.64
CA ASN A 336 -0.89 44.50 -44.83
C ASN A 336 -0.49 44.66 -46.31
N ILE A 337 -0.34 43.55 -47.04
CA ILE A 337 -0.05 43.59 -48.49
C ILE A 337 -1.19 44.28 -49.24
N LEU A 338 -2.44 43.94 -48.93
CA LEU A 338 -3.62 44.52 -49.58
C LEU A 338 -3.80 46.00 -49.25
N GLU A 339 -3.56 46.42 -48.01
CA GLU A 339 -3.59 47.82 -47.59
C GLU A 339 -2.54 48.66 -48.34
N GLY A 340 -1.31 48.14 -48.51
CA GLY A 340 -0.29 48.79 -49.34
C GLY A 340 -0.72 48.98 -50.79
N LEU A 341 -1.44 48.01 -51.37
CA LEU A 341 -1.98 48.11 -52.74
C LEU A 341 -3.15 49.10 -52.85
N VAL A 342 -3.92 49.30 -51.77
CA VAL A 342 -4.93 50.35 -51.69
C VAL A 342 -4.27 51.73 -51.62
N ASP A 343 -3.23 51.89 -50.80
CA ASP A 343 -2.45 53.13 -50.70
C ASP A 343 -1.82 53.52 -52.05
N ASP A 344 -1.34 52.52 -52.80
CA ASP A 344 -0.81 52.66 -54.17
C ASP A 344 -1.90 52.87 -55.24
N LYS A 345 -3.18 52.88 -54.84
CA LYS A 345 -4.38 53.05 -55.70
C LYS A 345 -4.55 51.96 -56.76
N GLN A 346 -3.94 50.79 -56.53
CA GLN A 346 -4.06 49.62 -57.41
C GLN A 346 -5.29 48.77 -57.08
N LEU A 347 -5.84 48.92 -55.87
CA LEU A 347 -7.04 48.24 -55.38
C LEU A 347 -8.03 49.24 -54.75
N LEU A 348 -9.33 48.95 -54.86
CA LEU A 348 -10.38 49.67 -54.11
C LEU A 348 -10.50 49.08 -52.69
N GLN A 349 -10.88 49.91 -51.71
CA GLN A 349 -11.09 49.46 -50.33
C GLN A 349 -12.11 48.30 -50.23
N GLU A 350 -13.22 48.38 -50.98
CA GLU A 350 -14.24 47.32 -51.02
C GLU A 350 -13.70 46.00 -51.58
N GLN A 351 -12.75 46.07 -52.52
CA GLN A 351 -12.10 44.90 -53.09
C GLN A 351 -11.10 44.28 -52.12
N CYS A 352 -10.34 45.11 -51.37
CA CYS A 352 -9.47 44.66 -50.28
C CYS A 352 -10.29 43.88 -49.25
N GLU A 353 -11.37 44.46 -48.72
CA GLU A 353 -12.23 43.80 -47.74
C GLU A 353 -12.86 42.50 -48.26
N SER A 354 -13.26 42.47 -49.54
CA SER A 354 -13.79 41.26 -50.17
C SER A 354 -12.74 40.15 -50.29
N ILE A 355 -11.50 40.48 -50.65
CA ILE A 355 -10.42 39.50 -50.79
C ILE A 355 -10.02 38.96 -49.41
N VAL A 356 -9.89 39.84 -48.41
CA VAL A 356 -9.59 39.42 -47.03
C VAL A 356 -10.66 38.48 -46.50
N LYS A 357 -11.95 38.81 -46.65
CA LYS A 357 -13.05 37.94 -46.18
C LYS A 357 -13.07 36.58 -46.87
N GLN A 358 -12.75 36.55 -48.17
CA GLN A 358 -12.69 35.29 -48.91
C GLN A 358 -11.53 34.42 -48.40
N TYR A 359 -10.35 35.00 -48.24
CA TYR A 359 -9.18 34.27 -47.71
C TYR A 359 -9.35 33.83 -46.25
N GLU A 360 -9.98 34.66 -45.41
CA GLU A 360 -10.38 34.29 -44.04
C GLU A 360 -11.32 33.06 -44.05
N ALA A 361 -12.29 33.01 -44.97
CA ALA A 361 -13.20 31.88 -45.11
C ALA A 361 -12.50 30.62 -45.64
N ASP A 362 -11.61 30.76 -46.63
CA ASP A 362 -10.85 29.64 -47.20
C ASP A 362 -9.91 29.02 -46.17
N LEU A 363 -9.20 29.85 -45.37
CA LEU A 363 -8.36 29.38 -44.27
C LEU A 363 -9.18 28.70 -43.16
N ALA A 364 -10.35 29.25 -42.81
CA ALA A 364 -11.24 28.62 -41.83
C ALA A 364 -11.73 27.25 -42.32
N GLN A 365 -12.07 27.11 -43.61
CA GLN A 365 -12.48 25.84 -44.19
C GLN A 365 -11.34 24.81 -44.21
N ILE A 366 -10.11 25.21 -44.55
CA ILE A 366 -8.95 24.32 -44.47
C ILE A 366 -8.72 23.87 -43.02
N GLN A 367 -8.83 24.80 -42.07
CA GLN A 367 -8.64 24.49 -40.64
C GLN A 367 -9.71 23.52 -40.12
N GLU A 368 -10.98 23.71 -40.49
CA GLU A 368 -12.08 22.80 -40.10
C GLU A 368 -11.86 21.39 -40.68
N ASN A 369 -11.50 21.29 -41.97
CA ASN A 369 -11.19 20.01 -42.62
C ASN A 369 -10.01 19.31 -41.95
N HIS A 370 -8.93 20.04 -41.65
CA HIS A 370 -7.76 19.52 -40.94
C HIS A 370 -8.12 19.01 -39.54
N GLN A 371 -8.88 19.78 -38.76
CA GLN A 371 -9.31 19.36 -37.43
C GLN A 371 -10.19 18.11 -37.47
N ALA A 372 -11.12 18.03 -38.43
CA ALA A 372 -11.94 16.84 -38.64
C ALA A 372 -11.10 15.61 -39.02
N GLU A 373 -10.11 15.78 -39.90
CA GLU A 373 -9.21 14.72 -40.33
C GLU A 373 -8.29 14.26 -39.20
N VAL A 374 -7.70 15.19 -38.43
CA VAL A 374 -6.92 14.91 -37.21
C VAL A 374 -7.75 14.09 -36.22
N MET A 375 -8.98 14.49 -35.93
CA MET A 375 -9.84 13.76 -35.01
C MET A 375 -10.17 12.36 -35.52
N SER A 376 -10.57 12.22 -36.79
CA SER A 376 -10.94 10.94 -37.39
C SER A 376 -9.77 9.96 -37.44
N GLN A 377 -8.61 10.39 -37.95
CA GLN A 377 -7.44 9.53 -38.06
C GLN A 377 -6.82 9.21 -36.69
N SER A 378 -6.84 10.15 -35.75
CA SER A 378 -6.37 9.90 -34.38
C SER A 378 -7.24 8.85 -33.67
N LEU A 379 -8.55 8.87 -33.87
CA LEU A 379 -9.46 7.88 -33.31
C LEU A 379 -9.21 6.48 -33.90
N GLN A 380 -9.05 6.38 -35.23
CA GLN A 380 -8.69 5.11 -35.88
C GLN A 380 -7.32 4.57 -35.43
N LEU A 381 -6.34 5.45 -35.24
CA LEU A 381 -5.03 5.08 -34.70
C LEU A 381 -5.15 4.60 -33.25
N SER A 382 -5.98 5.27 -32.44
CA SER A 382 -6.19 4.92 -31.03
C SER A 382 -6.72 3.50 -30.86
N GLU A 383 -7.69 3.09 -31.68
CA GLU A 383 -8.23 1.72 -31.63
C GLU A 383 -7.19 0.66 -32.02
N LYS A 384 -6.34 0.96 -33.02
CA LYS A 384 -5.27 0.06 -33.46
C LYS A 384 -4.21 -0.13 -32.38
N LEU A 385 -3.78 0.99 -31.76
CA LEU A 385 -2.77 0.98 -30.70
C LEU A 385 -3.30 0.31 -29.43
N ARG A 386 -4.58 0.54 -29.08
CA ARG A 386 -5.24 -0.14 -27.96
C ARG A 386 -5.20 -1.66 -28.10
N LYS A 387 -5.62 -2.19 -29.25
CA LYS A 387 -5.59 -3.64 -29.54
C LYS A 387 -4.15 -4.19 -29.54
N PHE A 388 -3.18 -3.40 -29.99
CA PHE A 388 -1.78 -3.80 -29.98
C PHE A 388 -1.21 -3.88 -28.55
N ARG A 389 -1.48 -2.87 -27.72
CA ARG A 389 -1.10 -2.82 -26.31
C ARG A 389 -1.70 -3.99 -25.52
N GLU A 390 -3.01 -4.20 -25.65
CA GLU A 390 -3.72 -5.33 -25.02
C GLU A 390 -3.06 -6.67 -25.38
N LYS A 391 -2.76 -6.91 -26.67
CA LYS A 391 -2.10 -8.14 -27.11
C LYS A 391 -0.70 -8.32 -26.51
N LYS A 392 0.05 -7.22 -26.34
CA LYS A 392 1.40 -7.25 -25.79
C LYS A 392 1.39 -7.50 -24.28
N LEU A 393 0.50 -6.84 -23.55
CA LEU A 393 0.35 -6.99 -22.11
C LEU A 393 -0.16 -8.39 -21.74
N ARG A 394 -1.19 -8.90 -22.43
CA ARG A 394 -1.66 -10.29 -22.26
C ARG A 394 -0.58 -11.34 -22.53
N LYS A 395 0.36 -11.06 -23.44
CA LYS A 395 1.48 -11.97 -23.70
C LYS A 395 2.45 -11.97 -22.52
N LEU A 396 2.72 -10.80 -21.94
CA LEU A 396 3.59 -10.67 -20.78
C LEU A 396 2.96 -11.31 -19.54
N GLU A 397 1.67 -11.05 -19.28
CA GLU A 397 0.92 -11.65 -18.16
C GLU A 397 0.99 -13.18 -18.20
N LYS A 398 0.78 -13.81 -19.36
CA LYS A 398 0.94 -15.27 -19.50
C LYS A 398 2.34 -15.77 -19.18
N GLN A 399 3.38 -15.02 -19.56
CA GLN A 399 4.76 -15.38 -19.22
C GLN A 399 5.00 -15.24 -17.71
N GLN A 400 4.41 -14.23 -17.08
CA GLN A 400 4.49 -14.01 -15.64
C GLN A 400 3.76 -15.11 -14.87
N GLU A 401 2.56 -15.50 -15.31
CA GLU A 401 1.80 -16.63 -14.77
C GLU A 401 2.62 -17.93 -14.84
N GLU A 402 3.24 -18.23 -16.00
CA GLU A 402 4.12 -19.40 -16.16
C GLU A 402 5.33 -19.35 -15.20
N GLU A 403 6.02 -18.22 -15.09
CA GLU A 403 7.14 -18.01 -14.17
C GLU A 403 6.71 -18.18 -12.69
N MET A 404 5.51 -17.69 -12.32
CA MET A 404 4.94 -17.84 -10.97
C MET A 404 4.55 -19.27 -10.66
N GLU A 405 3.96 -20.01 -11.61
CA GLU A 405 3.66 -21.42 -11.45
C GLU A 405 4.93 -22.24 -11.22
N GLU A 406 6.01 -21.96 -11.97
CA GLU A 406 7.30 -22.62 -11.80
C GLU A 406 7.91 -22.37 -10.43
N LEU A 407 7.89 -21.12 -9.95
CA LEU A 407 8.37 -20.78 -8.61
C LEU A 407 7.53 -21.46 -7.52
N THR A 408 6.20 -21.47 -7.68
CA THR A 408 5.27 -22.10 -6.73
C THR A 408 5.51 -23.61 -6.65
N ARG A 409 5.79 -24.27 -7.79
CA ARG A 409 6.20 -25.69 -7.81
C ARG A 409 7.53 -25.89 -7.09
N ALA A 410 8.49 -24.97 -7.24
CA ALA A 410 9.78 -25.03 -6.55
C ALA A 410 9.67 -24.77 -5.03
N ALA A 411 8.67 -23.99 -4.59
CA ALA A 411 8.41 -23.68 -3.19
C ALA A 411 8.24 -24.95 -2.32
N SER A 412 7.56 -25.97 -2.85
CA SER A 412 7.38 -27.27 -2.18
C SER A 412 8.69 -27.99 -1.83
N LYS A 413 9.80 -27.61 -2.47
CA LYS A 413 11.14 -28.19 -2.27
C LYS A 413 12.08 -27.25 -1.50
N ALA A 414 11.62 -26.06 -1.12
CA ALA A 414 12.44 -25.06 -0.47
C ALA A 414 12.76 -25.46 0.98
N VAL A 415 14.05 -25.62 1.28
CA VAL A 415 14.53 -25.95 2.64
C VAL A 415 14.55 -24.70 3.53
N ASN A 416 14.76 -23.52 2.95
CA ASN A 416 14.85 -22.25 3.65
C ASN A 416 13.67 -21.33 3.29
N ILE A 417 13.05 -20.75 4.32
CA ILE A 417 11.88 -19.89 4.20
C ILE A 417 12.29 -18.50 3.70
N SER A 418 13.39 -17.96 4.23
CA SER A 418 13.89 -16.64 3.85
C SER A 418 14.30 -16.60 2.37
N ASP A 419 14.98 -17.64 1.88
CA ASP A 419 15.40 -17.73 0.47
C ASP A 419 14.17 -17.78 -0.47
N PHE A 420 13.09 -18.47 -0.07
CA PHE A 420 11.86 -18.51 -0.85
C PHE A 420 11.17 -17.14 -0.88
N VAL A 421 10.99 -16.51 0.29
CA VAL A 421 10.37 -15.18 0.41
C VAL A 421 11.09 -14.17 -0.46
N GLN A 422 12.43 -14.17 -0.42
CA GLN A 422 13.25 -13.29 -1.24
C GLN A 422 13.15 -13.63 -2.74
N ALA A 423 13.16 -14.92 -3.11
CA ALA A 423 13.01 -15.33 -4.51
C ALA A 423 11.64 -14.94 -5.09
N HIS A 424 10.57 -15.09 -4.30
CA HIS A 424 9.21 -14.69 -4.68
C HIS A 424 9.09 -13.19 -4.85
N HIS A 425 9.58 -12.42 -3.88
CA HIS A 425 9.57 -10.97 -3.97
C HIS A 425 10.38 -10.45 -5.17
N ASN A 426 11.60 -10.96 -5.36
CA ASN A 426 12.45 -10.58 -6.51
C ASN A 426 11.80 -10.93 -7.86
N LEU A 427 11.07 -12.05 -7.95
CA LEU A 427 10.37 -12.42 -9.18
C LEU A 427 9.24 -11.44 -9.51
N LEU A 428 8.43 -11.07 -8.50
CA LEU A 428 7.37 -10.08 -8.67
C LEU A 428 7.92 -8.68 -8.95
N GLU A 429 9.04 -8.31 -8.32
CA GLU A 429 9.76 -7.08 -8.64
C GLU A 429 10.15 -7.06 -10.12
N GLN A 430 10.73 -8.16 -10.63
CA GLN A 430 11.07 -8.30 -12.05
C GLN A 430 9.83 -8.27 -12.95
N HIS A 431 8.71 -8.85 -12.52
CA HIS A 431 7.45 -8.80 -13.28
C HIS A 431 6.96 -7.38 -13.43
N ARG A 432 6.95 -6.61 -12.35
CA ARG A 432 6.58 -5.20 -12.35
C ARG A 432 7.56 -4.37 -13.18
N ASP A 433 8.85 -4.63 -13.10
CA ASP A 433 9.87 -3.93 -13.91
C ASP A 433 9.72 -4.21 -15.40
N LYS A 434 9.48 -5.48 -15.79
CA LYS A 434 9.17 -5.88 -17.17
C LYS A 434 7.89 -5.19 -17.66
N SER A 435 6.85 -5.14 -16.82
CA SER A 435 5.57 -4.51 -17.14
C SER A 435 5.71 -3.00 -17.32
N ASN A 436 6.38 -2.32 -16.40
CA ASN A 436 6.69 -0.89 -16.47
C ASN A 436 7.54 -0.55 -17.69
N SER A 437 8.59 -1.32 -17.97
CA SER A 437 9.42 -1.14 -19.16
C SER A 437 8.60 -1.30 -20.45
N LEU A 438 7.74 -2.32 -20.53
CA LEU A 438 6.86 -2.52 -21.67
C LEU A 438 5.83 -1.39 -21.81
N MET A 439 5.28 -0.88 -20.70
CA MET A 439 4.36 0.26 -20.70
C MET A 439 5.04 1.53 -21.20
N ASP A 440 6.27 1.81 -20.75
CA ASP A 440 7.07 2.96 -21.20
C ASP A 440 7.45 2.84 -22.69
N GLU A 441 7.83 1.65 -23.16
CA GLU A 441 8.07 1.39 -24.59
C GLU A 441 6.81 1.61 -25.43
N LEU A 442 5.65 1.15 -24.94
CA LEU A 442 4.38 1.33 -25.64
C LEU A 442 3.97 2.80 -25.67
N ASP A 443 4.08 3.52 -24.55
CA ASP A 443 3.82 4.97 -24.51
C ASP A 443 4.72 5.74 -25.47
N HIS A 444 6.00 5.38 -25.54
CA HIS A 444 6.94 6.00 -26.45
C HIS A 444 6.56 5.75 -27.92
N ARG A 445 6.29 4.49 -28.29
CA ARG A 445 5.85 4.14 -29.65
C ARG A 445 4.52 4.82 -30.02
N GLU A 446 3.56 4.85 -29.09
CA GLU A 446 2.29 5.53 -29.30
C GLU A 446 2.51 7.04 -29.53
N ALA A 447 3.41 7.67 -28.79
CA ALA A 447 3.76 9.07 -28.99
C ALA A 447 4.43 9.31 -30.36
N GLU A 448 5.33 8.42 -30.79
CA GLU A 448 5.96 8.47 -32.13
C GLU A 448 4.95 8.31 -33.27
N ASP A 449 4.01 7.36 -33.14
CA ASP A 449 2.97 7.11 -34.13
C ASP A 449 2.00 8.30 -34.24
N VAL A 450 1.60 8.89 -33.10
CA VAL A 450 0.79 10.12 -33.08
C VAL A 450 1.55 11.30 -33.68
N GLN A 451 2.83 11.44 -33.36
CA GLN A 451 3.66 12.50 -33.93
C GLN A 451 3.80 12.35 -35.44
N THR A 452 4.03 11.13 -35.93
CA THR A 452 4.14 10.83 -37.37
C THR A 452 2.83 11.15 -38.09
N LEU A 453 1.70 10.74 -37.53
CA LEU A 453 0.38 11.05 -38.06
C LEU A 453 0.16 12.56 -38.16
N ARG A 454 0.45 13.31 -37.10
CA ARG A 454 0.29 14.77 -37.09
C ARG A 454 1.23 15.48 -38.07
N GLN A 455 2.46 15.01 -38.23
CA GLN A 455 3.38 15.55 -39.24
C GLN A 455 2.84 15.36 -40.66
N GLN A 456 2.25 14.21 -40.97
CA GLN A 456 1.65 13.95 -42.28
C GLN A 456 0.43 14.86 -42.51
N LEU A 457 -0.44 15.00 -41.51
CA LEU A 457 -1.60 15.88 -41.60
C LEU A 457 -1.22 17.35 -41.71
N GLU A 458 -0.19 17.79 -40.99
CA GLU A 458 0.30 19.16 -41.10
C GLU A 458 0.91 19.44 -42.48
N GLN A 459 1.65 18.49 -43.07
CA GLN A 459 2.14 18.61 -44.45
C GLN A 459 0.98 18.75 -45.45
N ASN A 460 -0.07 17.93 -45.31
CA ASN A 460 -1.26 18.04 -46.15
C ASN A 460 -1.98 19.39 -45.99
N ARG A 461 -2.02 19.91 -44.75
CA ARG A 461 -2.57 21.24 -44.43
C ARG A 461 -1.74 22.33 -45.09
N GLU A 462 -0.42 22.32 -44.91
CA GLU A 462 0.51 23.28 -45.50
C GLU A 462 0.42 23.29 -47.03
N GLU A 463 0.32 22.13 -47.68
CA GLU A 463 0.11 22.02 -49.13
C GLU A 463 -1.23 22.63 -49.57
N SER A 464 -2.29 22.43 -48.78
CA SER A 464 -3.62 22.99 -49.06
C SER A 464 -3.64 24.50 -48.91
N ILE A 465 -2.96 25.03 -47.89
CA ILE A 465 -2.82 26.48 -47.69
C ILE A 465 -1.96 27.07 -48.82
N ALA A 466 -0.85 26.44 -49.19
CA ALA A 466 0.01 26.93 -50.28
C ALA A 466 -0.74 27.03 -51.62
N LYS A 467 -1.60 26.04 -51.94
CA LYS A 467 -2.47 26.09 -53.12
C LYS A 467 -3.49 27.24 -53.06
N GLN A 468 -4.06 27.51 -51.88
CA GLN A 468 -4.96 28.66 -51.71
C GLN A 468 -4.24 30.00 -51.79
N GLU A 469 -3.03 30.10 -51.23
CA GLU A 469 -2.18 31.29 -51.36
C GLU A 469 -1.81 31.54 -52.83
N GLU A 470 -1.46 30.52 -53.60
CA GLU A 470 -1.22 30.63 -55.04
C GLU A 470 -2.45 31.17 -55.79
N SER A 471 -3.63 30.58 -55.54
CA SER A 471 -4.90 31.06 -56.12
C SER A 471 -5.24 32.49 -55.70
N LEU A 472 -5.01 32.86 -54.44
CA LEU A 472 -5.21 34.22 -53.94
C LEU A 472 -4.33 35.22 -54.69
N PHE A 473 -3.05 34.91 -54.90
CA PHE A 473 -2.11 35.79 -55.60
C PHE A 473 -2.39 35.87 -57.11
N GLU A 474 -2.95 34.82 -57.73
CA GLU A 474 -3.49 34.89 -59.10
C GLU A 474 -4.67 35.88 -59.19
N ILE A 475 -5.65 35.76 -58.28
CA ILE A 475 -6.81 36.66 -58.22
C ILE A 475 -6.36 38.11 -57.95
N LEU A 476 -5.36 38.28 -57.08
CA LEU A 476 -4.76 39.58 -56.79
C LEU A 476 -4.12 40.18 -58.04
N ALA A 477 -3.32 39.41 -58.77
CA ALA A 477 -2.65 39.85 -59.98
C ALA A 477 -3.65 40.33 -61.04
N GLU A 478 -4.76 39.61 -61.22
CA GLU A 478 -5.85 39.98 -62.13
C GLU A 478 -6.58 41.26 -61.69
N ARG A 479 -6.98 41.36 -60.41
CA ARG A 479 -7.77 42.49 -59.91
C ARG A 479 -6.97 43.79 -59.79
N ALA A 480 -5.72 43.69 -59.36
CA ALA A 480 -4.81 44.84 -59.19
C ALA A 480 -4.04 45.20 -60.46
N ARG A 481 -4.20 44.42 -61.56
CA ARG A 481 -3.47 44.59 -62.83
C ARG A 481 -1.95 44.61 -62.66
N LEU A 482 -1.45 43.79 -61.73
CA LEU A 482 -0.01 43.68 -61.45
C LEU A 482 0.68 42.94 -62.60
N SER A 483 1.93 43.30 -62.88
CA SER A 483 2.75 42.47 -63.76
C SER A 483 3.09 41.15 -63.08
N GLU A 484 3.30 40.09 -63.87
CA GLU A 484 3.68 38.76 -63.37
C GLU A 484 4.94 38.80 -62.47
N LYS A 485 5.86 39.75 -62.74
CA LYS A 485 7.06 39.98 -61.92
C LYS A 485 6.75 40.64 -60.58
N GLU A 486 5.78 41.55 -60.53
CA GLU A 486 5.36 42.22 -59.30
C GLU A 486 4.56 41.28 -58.40
N ALA A 487 3.61 40.52 -58.97
CA ALA A 487 2.87 39.48 -58.25
C ALA A 487 3.82 38.42 -57.66
N ALA A 488 4.78 37.92 -58.45
CA ALA A 488 5.79 36.97 -57.97
C ALA A 488 6.70 37.57 -56.87
N LYS A 489 6.97 38.89 -56.91
CA LYS A 489 7.76 39.56 -55.88
C LYS A 489 6.98 39.68 -54.57
N ILE A 490 5.70 40.02 -54.63
CA ILE A 490 4.80 40.09 -53.46
C ILE A 490 4.66 38.69 -52.86
N MET A 491 4.41 37.67 -53.67
CA MET A 491 4.29 36.28 -53.22
C MET A 491 5.58 35.81 -52.51
N ARG A 492 6.76 36.10 -53.07
CA ARG A 492 8.06 35.79 -52.43
C ARG A 492 8.26 36.51 -51.11
N HIS A 493 7.81 37.77 -51.02
CA HIS A 493 7.88 38.53 -49.78
C HIS A 493 6.97 37.93 -48.70
N HIS A 494 5.73 37.58 -49.08
CA HIS A 494 4.78 36.87 -48.21
C HIS A 494 5.37 35.56 -47.69
N THR A 495 5.89 34.70 -48.59
CA THR A 495 6.49 33.42 -48.18
C THR A 495 7.71 33.61 -47.28
N ALA A 496 8.52 34.65 -47.50
CA ALA A 496 9.66 34.96 -46.63
C ALA A 496 9.21 35.43 -45.23
N ASN A 497 8.14 36.25 -45.16
CA ASN A 497 7.57 36.72 -43.91
C ASN A 497 6.95 35.58 -43.09
N VAL A 498 6.20 34.69 -43.76
CA VAL A 498 5.60 33.50 -43.12
C VAL A 498 6.71 32.59 -42.56
N LYS A 499 7.75 32.30 -43.33
CA LYS A 499 8.89 31.50 -42.86
C LYS A 499 9.62 32.14 -41.67
N ALA A 500 9.86 33.45 -41.71
CA ALA A 500 10.49 34.15 -40.60
C ALA A 500 9.64 34.15 -39.33
N ALA A 501 8.31 34.16 -39.46
CA ALA A 501 7.39 34.01 -38.34
C ALA A 501 7.39 32.57 -37.79
N GLU A 502 7.43 31.56 -38.67
CA GLU A 502 7.53 30.15 -38.30
C GLU A 502 8.83 29.84 -37.55
N GLU A 503 9.97 30.39 -38.00
CA GLU A 503 11.28 30.27 -37.31
C GLU A 503 11.24 30.86 -35.90
N LYS A 504 10.66 32.06 -35.74
CA LYS A 504 10.47 32.68 -34.42
C LYS A 504 9.57 31.84 -33.51
N GLN A 505 8.49 31.27 -34.05
CA GLN A 505 7.64 30.37 -33.29
C GLN A 505 8.37 29.10 -32.87
N GLU A 506 9.26 28.56 -33.70
CA GLU A 506 10.06 27.38 -33.37
C GLU A 506 11.09 27.67 -32.26
N GLU A 507 11.70 28.85 -32.27
CA GLU A 507 12.58 29.29 -31.17
C GLU A 507 11.81 29.44 -29.85
N LEU A 508 10.64 30.07 -29.88
CA LEU A 508 9.76 30.19 -28.72
C LEU A 508 9.33 28.81 -28.20
N LYS A 509 9.01 27.87 -29.10
CA LYS A 509 8.72 26.47 -28.74
C LYS A 509 9.88 25.82 -28.00
N LYS A 510 11.12 25.97 -28.50
CA LYS A 510 12.30 25.40 -27.83
C LYS A 510 12.48 25.97 -26.43
N GLN A 511 12.24 27.27 -26.25
CA GLN A 511 12.30 27.93 -24.95
C GLN A 511 11.20 27.44 -24.00
N GLN A 512 9.95 27.35 -24.48
CA GLN A 512 8.82 26.84 -23.70
C GLN A 512 9.01 25.38 -23.31
N GLN A 513 9.50 24.53 -24.22
CA GLN A 513 9.83 23.14 -23.93
C GLN A 513 10.90 23.03 -22.84
N ALA A 514 11.94 23.87 -22.89
CA ALA A 514 12.96 23.91 -21.84
C ALA A 514 12.37 24.35 -20.49
N GLU A 515 11.49 25.36 -20.47
CA GLU A 515 10.81 25.81 -19.25
C GLU A 515 9.90 24.72 -18.66
N ILE A 516 9.18 23.98 -19.51
CA ILE A 516 8.34 22.85 -19.09
C ILE A 516 9.20 21.75 -18.48
N GLN A 517 10.31 21.38 -19.12
CA GLN A 517 11.25 20.39 -18.59
C GLN A 517 11.82 20.81 -17.24
N GLU A 518 12.19 22.08 -17.07
CA GLU A 518 12.67 22.62 -15.80
C GLU A 518 11.59 22.56 -14.72
N ARG A 519 10.35 22.98 -15.02
CA ARG A 519 9.22 22.91 -14.08
C ARG A 519 8.89 21.48 -13.67
N LEU A 520 9.00 20.52 -14.59
CA LEU A 520 8.80 19.09 -14.29
C LEU A 520 9.92 18.57 -13.38
N ALA A 521 11.18 18.91 -13.66
CA ALA A 521 12.31 18.53 -12.81
C ALA A 521 12.18 19.12 -11.39
N GLN A 522 11.73 20.36 -11.26
CA GLN A 522 11.46 20.99 -9.96
C GLN A 522 10.31 20.28 -9.21
N ARG A 523 9.23 19.91 -9.91
CA ARG A 523 8.12 19.15 -9.30
C ARG A 523 8.56 17.79 -8.82
N LYS A 524 9.36 17.08 -9.63
CA LYS A 524 9.93 15.79 -9.25
C LYS A 524 10.81 15.91 -7.99
N ALA A 525 11.68 16.90 -7.92
CA ALA A 525 12.52 17.13 -6.73
C ALA A 525 11.70 17.43 -5.47
N LEU A 526 10.66 18.27 -5.59
CA LEU A 526 9.74 18.57 -4.46
C LEU A 526 8.96 17.33 -4.01
N TRP A 527 8.55 16.49 -4.95
CA TRP A 527 7.88 15.23 -4.66
C TRP A 527 8.79 14.26 -3.90
N GLU A 528 10.04 14.09 -4.36
CA GLU A 528 11.04 13.26 -3.69
C GLU A 528 11.34 13.76 -2.26
N GLU A 529 11.44 15.08 -2.06
CA GLU A 529 11.64 15.67 -0.73
C GLU A 529 10.44 15.45 0.19
N GLU A 530 9.21 15.64 -0.30
CA GLU A 530 7.98 15.38 0.45
C GLU A 530 7.89 13.89 0.83
N GLN A 531 8.22 12.99 -0.07
CA GLN A 531 8.22 11.55 0.18
C GLN A 531 9.23 11.16 1.25
N GLN A 532 10.45 11.68 1.19
CA GLN A 532 11.47 11.46 2.22
C GLN A 532 11.04 12.00 3.59
N ARG A 533 10.38 13.17 3.63
CA ARG A 533 9.85 13.73 4.88
C ARG A 533 8.77 12.84 5.47
N LEU A 534 7.85 12.35 4.65
CA LEU A 534 6.77 11.47 5.07
C LEU A 534 7.29 10.13 5.60
N GLU A 535 8.26 9.52 4.92
CA GLU A 535 8.92 8.30 5.40
C GLU A 535 9.60 8.52 6.75
N ALA A 536 10.27 9.67 6.94
CA ALA A 536 10.91 10.01 8.21
C ALA A 536 9.90 10.22 9.36
N GLU A 537 8.81 10.97 9.10
CA GLU A 537 7.71 11.18 10.08
C GLU A 537 7.07 9.84 10.48
N GLN A 538 6.86 8.97 9.51
CA GLN A 538 6.24 7.66 9.69
C GLN A 538 7.12 6.69 10.48
N ARG A 539 8.43 6.63 10.19
CA ARG A 539 9.41 5.90 11.00
C ARG A 539 9.44 6.41 12.44
N GLN A 540 9.44 7.73 12.63
CA GLN A 540 9.42 8.32 13.97
C GLN A 540 8.15 7.96 14.75
N LEU A 541 6.98 7.93 14.09
CA LEU A 541 5.72 7.51 14.71
C LEU A 541 5.77 6.03 15.12
N ALA A 542 6.24 5.14 14.23
CA ALA A 542 6.38 3.72 14.51
C ALA A 542 7.31 3.47 15.71
N GLU A 543 8.45 4.17 15.78
CA GLU A 543 9.35 4.09 16.94
C GLU A 543 8.69 4.57 18.25
N GLN A 544 7.88 5.63 18.19
CA GLN A 544 7.17 6.14 19.37
C GLN A 544 6.07 5.16 19.84
N GLN A 545 5.39 4.51 18.90
CA GLN A 545 4.40 3.46 19.19
C GLN A 545 5.07 2.25 19.84
N ALA A 546 6.15 1.74 19.26
CA ALA A 546 6.93 0.63 19.82
C ALA A 546 7.41 0.93 21.25
N LYS A 547 7.94 2.14 21.50
CA LYS A 547 8.34 2.59 22.86
C LYS A 547 7.17 2.71 23.83
N THR A 548 5.96 2.98 23.33
CA THR A 548 4.76 3.10 24.18
C THR A 548 4.21 1.74 24.52
N VAL A 549 4.14 0.82 23.55
CA VAL A 549 3.74 -0.58 23.79
C VAL A 549 4.71 -1.28 24.73
N SER A 550 6.02 -1.14 24.52
CA SER A 550 7.03 -1.68 25.44
C SER A 550 6.82 -1.18 26.88
N ARG A 551 6.56 0.13 27.07
CA ARG A 551 6.26 0.68 28.40
C ARG A 551 4.97 0.13 29.02
N LEU A 552 3.95 -0.15 28.22
CA LEU A 552 2.70 -0.78 28.68
C LEU A 552 2.94 -2.23 29.10
N LEU A 553 3.73 -2.99 28.32
CA LEU A 553 4.12 -4.35 28.66
C LEU A 553 4.94 -4.40 29.96
N ASP A 554 5.85 -3.44 30.15
CA ASP A 554 6.63 -3.33 31.40
C ASP A 554 5.74 -3.06 32.63
N THR A 555 4.57 -2.42 32.47
CA THR A 555 3.63 -2.22 33.58
C THR A 555 2.77 -3.44 33.90
N GLN A 556 2.70 -4.41 33.00
CA GLN A 556 1.94 -5.64 33.21
C GLN A 556 2.82 -6.70 33.87
N SER A 557 2.59 -6.97 35.16
CA SER A 557 3.36 -7.92 35.98
C SER A 557 2.99 -9.40 35.74
N GLY A 558 1.99 -9.66 34.90
CA GLY A 558 1.50 -11.00 34.58
C GLY A 558 1.84 -11.50 33.18
N LEU A 559 2.86 -10.94 32.53
CA LEU A 559 3.40 -11.38 31.23
C LEU A 559 4.87 -11.77 31.39
N ASP A 560 5.24 -12.97 30.96
CA ASP A 560 6.66 -13.40 30.86
C ASP A 560 7.38 -12.71 29.69
N GLU A 561 8.72 -12.80 29.67
CA GLU A 561 9.55 -12.13 28.65
C GLU A 561 9.36 -12.70 27.23
N GLU A 562 8.88 -13.94 27.12
CA GLU A 562 8.56 -14.57 25.83
C GLU A 562 7.25 -14.02 25.27
N ALA A 563 6.19 -13.92 26.08
CA ALA A 563 4.94 -13.26 25.69
C ALA A 563 5.16 -11.78 25.36
N ARG A 564 6.04 -11.08 26.08
CA ARG A 564 6.40 -9.69 25.75
C ARG A 564 7.05 -9.56 24.37
N ARG A 565 7.98 -10.46 24.03
CA ARG A 565 8.61 -10.49 22.69
C ARG A 565 7.61 -10.82 21.60
N GLN A 566 6.75 -11.80 21.82
CA GLN A 566 5.71 -12.19 20.86
C GLN A 566 4.74 -11.03 20.59
N ILE A 567 4.31 -10.31 21.64
CA ILE A 567 3.45 -9.12 21.48
C ILE A 567 4.17 -8.02 20.68
N MET A 568 5.45 -7.78 20.96
CA MET A 568 6.22 -6.76 20.23
C MET A 568 6.40 -7.13 18.76
N LEU A 569 6.67 -8.39 18.44
CA LEU A 569 6.81 -8.87 17.06
C LEU A 569 5.50 -8.75 16.28
N GLN A 570 4.37 -9.16 16.89
CA GLN A 570 3.06 -9.03 16.25
C GLN A 570 2.65 -7.55 16.13
N HIS A 571 3.01 -6.71 17.09
CA HIS A 571 2.82 -5.27 17.00
C HIS A 571 3.63 -4.65 15.85
N GLU A 572 4.87 -5.09 15.64
CA GLU A 572 5.72 -4.66 14.53
C GLU A 572 5.09 -5.05 13.18
N GLN A 573 4.74 -6.32 12.98
CA GLN A 573 4.04 -6.79 11.78
C GLN A 573 2.76 -5.99 11.52
N ASN A 574 1.94 -5.77 12.55
CA ASN A 574 0.70 -5.00 12.43
C ASN A 574 0.95 -3.52 12.11
N THR A 575 2.01 -2.94 12.68
CA THR A 575 2.38 -1.54 12.41
C THR A 575 2.80 -1.39 10.95
N LEU A 576 3.64 -2.28 10.44
CA LEU A 576 4.03 -2.29 9.02
C LEU A 576 2.81 -2.47 8.10
N ALA A 577 1.93 -3.43 8.39
CA ALA A 577 0.71 -3.66 7.61
C ALA A 577 -0.21 -2.44 7.56
N VAL A 578 -0.48 -1.82 8.71
CA VAL A 578 -1.30 -0.58 8.80
C VAL A 578 -0.61 0.55 8.05
N ASN A 579 0.71 0.64 8.15
CA ASN A 579 1.48 1.68 7.51
C ASN A 579 1.42 1.60 5.98
N ASN A 580 1.60 0.41 5.43
CA ASN A 580 1.47 0.11 4.01
C ASN A 580 0.06 0.45 3.51
N GLN A 581 -0.97 0.04 4.26
CA GLN A 581 -2.36 0.38 3.95
C GLN A 581 -2.59 1.89 3.91
N LEU A 582 -2.12 2.63 4.92
CA LEU A 582 -2.29 4.08 4.99
C LEU A 582 -1.54 4.82 3.87
N GLN A 583 -0.34 4.34 3.51
CA GLN A 583 0.41 4.87 2.39
C GLN A 583 -0.34 4.68 1.06
N MET A 584 -0.87 3.47 0.81
CA MET A 584 -1.67 3.20 -0.39
C MET A 584 -2.98 4.01 -0.43
N ALA A 585 -3.70 4.09 0.69
CA ALA A 585 -4.90 4.91 0.81
C ALA A 585 -4.60 6.38 0.53
N LYS A 586 -3.52 6.91 1.11
CA LYS A 586 -3.06 8.28 0.86
C LYS A 586 -2.74 8.52 -0.61
N MET A 587 -2.02 7.60 -1.25
CA MET A 587 -1.67 7.70 -2.66
C MET A 587 -2.92 7.75 -3.53
N LYS A 588 -3.84 6.80 -3.38
CA LYS A 588 -5.12 6.77 -4.12
C LYS A 588 -5.91 8.06 -3.95
N GLN A 589 -6.09 8.51 -2.71
CA GLN A 589 -6.85 9.72 -2.44
C GLN A 589 -6.17 10.99 -2.98
N GLN A 590 -4.83 11.03 -3.00
CA GLN A 590 -4.08 12.09 -3.67
C GLN A 590 -4.32 12.07 -5.18
N LYS A 591 -4.22 10.90 -5.85
CA LYS A 591 -4.47 10.79 -7.30
C LYS A 591 -5.91 11.15 -7.66
N LEU A 592 -6.88 10.70 -6.85
CA LEU A 592 -8.28 11.06 -7.02
C LEU A 592 -8.51 12.57 -6.83
N LEU A 593 -7.86 13.18 -5.83
CA LEU A 593 -7.90 14.64 -5.67
C LEU A 593 -7.27 15.35 -6.87
N GLU A 594 -6.16 14.86 -7.42
CA GLU A 594 -5.57 15.43 -8.63
C GLU A 594 -6.53 15.39 -9.81
N ALA A 595 -7.23 14.28 -10.01
CA ALA A 595 -8.28 14.16 -11.03
C ALA A 595 -9.44 15.15 -10.78
N ARG A 596 -9.90 15.28 -9.53
CA ARG A 596 -10.93 16.26 -9.11
C ARG A 596 -10.49 17.70 -9.36
N LEU A 597 -9.24 18.02 -9.04
CA LEU A 597 -8.68 19.35 -9.26
C LEU A 597 -8.49 19.65 -10.76
N ALA A 598 -8.10 18.66 -11.56
CA ALA A 598 -8.04 18.79 -13.01
C ALA A 598 -9.43 19.06 -13.61
N GLN A 599 -10.45 18.29 -13.22
CA GLN A 599 -11.84 18.48 -13.67
C GLN A 599 -12.37 19.88 -13.29
N ARG A 600 -12.10 20.34 -12.07
CA ARG A 600 -12.51 21.68 -11.62
C ARG A 600 -11.78 22.81 -12.32
N ARG A 601 -10.48 22.65 -12.61
CA ARG A 601 -9.75 23.58 -13.48
C ARG A 601 -10.37 23.63 -14.88
N ALA A 602 -10.83 22.49 -15.40
CA ALA A 602 -11.53 22.42 -16.69
C ALA A 602 -12.79 23.26 -16.68
N ARG A 603 -13.60 23.10 -15.64
CA ARG A 603 -14.82 23.85 -15.45
C ARG A 603 -14.54 25.34 -15.32
N MET A 604 -13.48 25.71 -14.60
CA MET A 604 -13.04 27.09 -14.46
C MET A 604 -12.60 27.73 -15.78
N GLU A 605 -11.89 27.00 -16.64
CA GLU A 605 -11.51 27.50 -17.97
C GLU A 605 -12.71 27.64 -18.89
N LEU A 606 -13.62 26.66 -18.92
CA LEU A 606 -14.88 26.76 -19.66
C LEU A 606 -15.74 27.94 -19.19
N LEU A 607 -15.77 28.19 -17.88
CA LEU A 607 -16.42 29.38 -17.33
C LEU A 607 -15.74 30.63 -17.87
N LYS A 608 -14.41 30.73 -17.85
CA LYS A 608 -13.69 31.90 -18.41
C LYS A 608 -13.93 32.11 -19.91
N GLU A 609 -13.92 31.06 -20.71
CA GLU A 609 -14.22 31.17 -22.14
C GLU A 609 -15.64 31.72 -22.35
N ARG A 610 -16.62 31.16 -21.62
CA ARG A 610 -18.00 31.67 -21.64
C ARG A 610 -18.11 33.11 -21.14
N GLN A 611 -17.30 33.49 -20.16
CA GLN A 611 -17.22 34.86 -19.65
C GLN A 611 -16.73 35.82 -20.73
N GLU A 612 -15.70 35.44 -21.49
CA GLU A 612 -15.19 36.24 -22.60
C GLU A 612 -16.26 36.41 -23.68
N GLU A 613 -16.95 35.32 -24.08
CA GLU A 613 -18.06 35.38 -25.06
C GLU A 613 -19.22 36.27 -24.58
N GLU A 614 -19.65 36.14 -23.32
CA GLU A 614 -20.75 36.93 -22.76
C GLU A 614 -20.37 38.42 -22.61
N LEU A 615 -19.10 38.71 -22.30
CA LEU A 615 -18.56 40.08 -22.26
C LEU A 615 -18.46 40.71 -23.65
N GLU A 616 -18.06 39.95 -24.67
CA GLU A 616 -18.04 40.41 -26.06
C GLU A 616 -19.46 40.65 -26.61
N ALA A 617 -20.44 39.87 -26.16
CA ALA A 617 -21.85 40.02 -26.55
C ALA A 617 -22.58 41.18 -25.82
N ALA A 618 -22.04 41.67 -24.70
CA ALA A 618 -22.69 42.67 -23.86
C ALA A 618 -22.63 44.09 -24.47
N LYS A 619 -23.80 44.71 -24.63
CA LYS A 619 -23.95 46.02 -25.32
C LYS A 619 -23.88 47.25 -24.42
N SER A 620 -23.82 47.09 -23.10
CA SER A 620 -23.87 48.20 -22.13
C SER A 620 -22.87 48.02 -21.00
N ASP A 621 -22.13 49.07 -20.66
CA ASP A 621 -21.14 49.11 -19.59
C ASP A 621 -21.70 48.67 -18.22
N ARG A 622 -22.98 48.92 -17.96
CA ARG A 622 -23.64 48.48 -16.72
C ARG A 622 -23.87 46.97 -16.70
N HIS A 623 -24.25 46.39 -17.84
CA HIS A 623 -24.43 44.95 -17.99
C HIS A 623 -23.09 44.21 -17.93
N VAL A 624 -22.04 44.80 -18.52
CA VAL A 624 -20.65 44.32 -18.42
C VAL A 624 -20.18 44.31 -16.96
N ALA A 625 -20.49 45.35 -16.18
CA ALA A 625 -20.12 45.40 -14.76
C ALA A 625 -20.85 44.34 -13.92
N GLU A 626 -22.15 44.16 -14.14
CA GLU A 626 -22.96 43.13 -13.45
C GLU A 626 -22.50 41.70 -13.82
N LEU A 627 -22.19 41.44 -15.09
CA LEU A 627 -21.62 40.17 -15.55
C LEU A 627 -20.25 39.91 -14.91
N LYS A 628 -19.34 40.88 -14.92
CA LYS A 628 -18.02 40.75 -14.27
C LYS A 628 -18.12 40.40 -12.78
N GLU A 629 -19.09 40.96 -12.08
CA GLU A 629 -19.31 40.66 -10.66
C GLU A 629 -19.83 39.24 -10.44
N GLN A 630 -20.79 38.77 -11.26
CA GLN A 630 -21.28 37.39 -11.23
C GLN A 630 -20.16 36.39 -11.55
N HIS A 631 -19.37 36.69 -12.57
CA HIS A 631 -18.21 35.88 -12.98
C HIS A 631 -17.12 35.80 -11.91
N ALA A 632 -16.84 36.92 -11.23
CA ALA A 632 -15.93 36.94 -10.09
C ALA A 632 -16.46 36.09 -8.92
N GLN A 633 -17.76 36.08 -8.68
CA GLN A 633 -18.39 35.24 -7.65
C GLN A 633 -18.30 33.74 -8.00
N GLU A 634 -18.53 33.36 -9.26
CA GLU A 634 -18.41 31.97 -9.71
C GLU A 634 -16.97 31.44 -9.62
N VAL A 635 -16.00 32.24 -10.08
CA VAL A 635 -14.57 31.92 -9.96
C VAL A 635 -14.15 31.80 -8.50
N ALA A 636 -14.61 32.70 -7.63
CA ALA A 636 -14.35 32.62 -6.19
C ALA A 636 -15.00 31.40 -5.54
N ALA A 637 -16.20 31.00 -5.98
CA ALA A 637 -16.89 29.81 -5.49
C ALA A 637 -16.13 28.53 -5.86
N GLU A 638 -15.64 28.40 -7.09
CA GLU A 638 -14.83 27.26 -7.52
C GLU A 638 -13.46 27.22 -6.83
N MET A 639 -12.79 28.36 -6.65
CA MET A 639 -11.55 28.45 -5.86
C MET A 639 -11.77 28.01 -4.41
N LYS A 640 -12.88 28.43 -3.80
CA LYS A 640 -13.26 27.97 -2.46
C LYS A 640 -13.56 26.48 -2.44
N ALA A 641 -14.19 25.95 -3.48
CA ALA A 641 -14.46 24.52 -3.61
C ALA A 641 -13.16 23.71 -3.71
N ILE A 642 -12.14 24.20 -4.44
CA ILE A 642 -10.80 23.58 -4.52
C ILE A 642 -10.15 23.49 -3.13
N GLU A 643 -10.16 24.57 -2.35
CA GLU A 643 -9.59 24.56 -1.00
C GLU A 643 -10.39 23.66 -0.04
N GLN A 644 -11.72 23.63 -0.18
CA GLN A 644 -12.57 22.68 0.55
C GLN A 644 -12.23 21.23 0.20
N ALA A 645 -12.02 20.89 -1.07
CA ALA A 645 -11.64 19.54 -1.49
C ALA A 645 -10.30 19.08 -0.87
N LYS A 646 -9.31 19.98 -0.82
CA LYS A 646 -8.02 19.71 -0.13
C LYS A 646 -8.20 19.53 1.38
N ALA A 647 -9.05 20.34 2.00
CA ALA A 647 -9.33 20.24 3.44
C ALA A 647 -10.10 18.96 3.79
N GLU A 648 -11.08 18.58 2.96
CA GLU A 648 -11.80 17.31 3.04
C GLU A 648 -10.84 16.12 2.97
N LEU A 649 -9.88 16.13 2.04
CA LEU A 649 -8.85 15.09 1.95
C LEU A 649 -8.06 14.97 3.25
N ARG A 650 -7.54 16.09 3.77
CA ARG A 650 -6.77 16.08 5.03
C ARG A 650 -7.61 15.54 6.19
N SER A 651 -8.89 15.90 6.25
CA SER A 651 -9.81 15.40 7.27
C SER A 651 -10.08 13.90 7.11
N ARG A 652 -10.23 13.39 5.89
CA ARG A 652 -10.43 11.96 5.62
C ARG A 652 -9.20 11.14 5.99
N LEU A 653 -8.01 11.56 5.56
CA LEU A 653 -6.75 10.91 5.92
C LEU A 653 -6.55 10.87 7.44
N ALA A 654 -6.87 11.95 8.16
CA ALA A 654 -6.79 11.98 9.61
C ALA A 654 -7.80 11.03 10.28
N LEU A 655 -9.02 10.93 9.75
CA LEU A 655 -10.03 10.00 10.24
C LEU A 655 -9.61 8.53 10.00
N GLU A 656 -9.16 8.22 8.80
CA GLU A 656 -8.71 6.87 8.43
C GLU A 656 -7.49 6.45 9.23
N THR A 657 -6.51 7.34 9.41
CA THR A 657 -5.36 7.10 10.29
C THR A 657 -5.84 6.79 11.71
N LYS A 658 -6.75 7.60 12.26
CA LYS A 658 -7.30 7.38 13.60
C LYS A 658 -8.04 6.05 13.73
N GLU A 659 -8.82 5.67 12.74
CA GLU A 659 -9.58 4.42 12.75
C GLU A 659 -8.68 3.20 12.56
N ALA A 660 -7.66 3.29 11.70
CA ALA A 660 -6.66 2.23 11.55
C ALA A 660 -5.87 2.02 12.85
N LEU A 661 -5.46 3.11 13.51
CA LEU A 661 -4.81 3.05 14.83
C LEU A 661 -5.73 2.47 15.91
N LYS A 662 -7.02 2.84 15.93
CA LYS A 662 -7.98 2.22 16.86
C LYS A 662 -8.13 0.72 16.64
N ALA A 663 -8.25 0.29 15.37
CA ALA A 663 -8.34 -1.12 15.04
C ALA A 663 -7.07 -1.87 15.47
N GLN A 664 -5.89 -1.25 15.31
CA GLN A 664 -4.62 -1.79 15.79
C GLN A 664 -4.60 -1.92 17.33
N ASP A 665 -5.06 -0.89 18.06
CA ASP A 665 -5.14 -0.91 19.53
C ASP A 665 -6.11 -1.98 20.04
N GLU A 666 -7.27 -2.15 19.38
CA GLU A 666 -8.25 -3.22 19.70
C GLU A 666 -7.63 -4.60 19.53
N GLN A 667 -6.91 -4.83 18.43
CA GLN A 667 -6.24 -6.11 18.16
C GLN A 667 -5.11 -6.39 19.17
N LEU A 668 -4.29 -5.37 19.47
CA LEU A 668 -3.27 -5.47 20.50
C LEU A 668 -3.90 -5.81 21.87
N GLY A 669 -5.06 -5.20 22.18
CA GLY A 669 -5.83 -5.50 23.39
C GLY A 669 -6.32 -6.96 23.45
N ILE A 670 -6.82 -7.50 22.34
CA ILE A 670 -7.23 -8.92 22.25
C ILE A 670 -6.03 -9.84 22.46
N LEU A 671 -4.90 -9.56 21.83
CA LEU A 671 -3.68 -10.37 21.95
C LEU A 671 -3.15 -10.39 23.40
N ILE A 672 -3.03 -9.20 24.01
CA ILE A 672 -2.65 -9.07 25.42
C ILE A 672 -3.62 -9.86 26.30
N GLY A 673 -4.94 -9.74 26.05
CA GLY A 673 -5.96 -10.48 26.79
C GLY A 673 -5.81 -12.00 26.65
N LYS A 674 -5.59 -12.53 25.43
CA LYS A 674 -5.37 -13.96 25.19
C LYS A 674 -4.13 -14.48 25.92
N LEU A 675 -3.01 -13.76 25.83
CA LEU A 675 -1.76 -14.16 26.48
C LEU A 675 -1.87 -14.11 28.01
N GLN A 676 -2.53 -13.10 28.56
CA GLN A 676 -2.81 -13.03 30.00
C GLN A 676 -3.70 -14.19 30.48
N VAL A 677 -4.75 -14.54 29.71
CA VAL A 677 -5.63 -15.69 30.03
C VAL A 677 -4.86 -17.01 29.93
N GLY A 678 -4.01 -17.18 28.92
CA GLY A 678 -3.14 -18.35 28.77
C GLY A 678 -2.18 -18.50 29.95
N GLN A 679 -1.52 -17.42 30.36
CA GLN A 679 -0.64 -17.41 31.52
C GLN A 679 -1.39 -17.68 32.83
N ALA A 680 -2.58 -17.08 33.01
CA ALA A 680 -3.43 -17.36 34.16
C ALA A 680 -3.88 -18.83 34.21
N ARG A 681 -4.14 -19.46 33.05
CA ARG A 681 -4.44 -20.89 32.95
C ARG A 681 -3.24 -21.75 33.33
N ARG A 682 -2.04 -21.43 32.83
CA ARG A 682 -0.78 -22.12 33.20
C ARG A 682 -0.52 -22.02 34.71
N GLN A 683 -0.65 -20.83 35.28
CA GLN A 683 -0.57 -20.61 36.73
C GLN A 683 -1.67 -21.37 37.50
N GLY A 684 -2.88 -21.48 36.92
CA GLY A 684 -3.97 -22.26 37.49
C GLY A 684 -3.71 -23.77 37.49
N ILE A 685 -3.03 -24.30 36.46
CA ILE A 685 -2.59 -25.71 36.40
C ILE A 685 -1.54 -25.97 37.48
N ILE A 686 -0.57 -25.08 37.64
CA ILE A 686 0.43 -25.15 38.73
C ILE A 686 -0.27 -25.17 40.10
N LYS A 687 -1.23 -24.27 40.33
CA LYS A 687 -2.03 -24.25 41.57
C LYS A 687 -2.86 -25.52 41.80
N LYS A 688 -3.29 -26.21 40.74
CA LYS A 688 -3.98 -27.51 40.85
C LYS A 688 -3.01 -28.62 41.24
N GLN A 689 -1.79 -28.61 40.70
CA GLN A 689 -0.73 -29.51 41.15
C GLN A 689 -0.40 -29.27 42.63
N ASP A 690 -0.35 -28.00 43.08
CA ASP A 690 -0.19 -27.66 44.50
C ASP A 690 -1.37 -28.15 45.35
N LYS A 691 -2.59 -28.16 44.79
CA LYS A 691 -3.78 -28.70 45.48
C LYS A 691 -3.75 -30.23 45.57
N ALA A 692 -3.31 -30.93 44.52
CA ALA A 692 -3.12 -32.39 44.53
C ALA A 692 -2.11 -32.81 45.61
N ILE A 693 -1.09 -31.99 45.84
CA ILE A 693 -0.11 -32.16 46.91
C ILE A 693 -0.76 -32.00 48.30
N LYS A 694 -1.69 -31.05 48.45
CA LYS A 694 -2.47 -30.85 49.70
C LYS A 694 -3.49 -31.97 49.97
N GLU A 695 -4.15 -32.49 48.95
CA GLU A 695 -5.05 -33.65 49.08
C GLU A 695 -4.25 -34.92 49.44
N LEU A 696 -3.04 -35.08 48.88
CA LEU A 696 -2.06 -36.09 49.30
C LEU A 696 -1.77 -35.99 50.80
N GLN A 697 -1.62 -34.78 51.32
CA GLN A 697 -1.35 -34.51 52.74
C GLN A 697 -2.55 -34.88 53.62
N GLU A 698 -3.77 -34.55 53.22
CA GLU A 698 -5.01 -34.89 53.95
C GLU A 698 -5.23 -36.42 53.99
N GLN A 699 -5.06 -37.11 52.86
CA GLN A 699 -5.20 -38.56 52.79
C GLN A 699 -4.11 -39.31 53.59
N MET A 700 -2.88 -38.78 53.64
CA MET A 700 -1.83 -39.34 54.49
C MET A 700 -2.19 -39.20 55.98
N VAL A 701 -2.73 -38.06 56.40
CA VAL A 701 -3.21 -37.85 57.79
C VAL A 701 -4.34 -38.81 58.15
N ASP A 702 -5.29 -39.02 57.24
CA ASP A 702 -6.42 -39.94 57.44
C ASP A 702 -5.99 -41.40 57.52
N THR A 703 -5.05 -41.83 56.65
CA THR A 703 -4.54 -43.21 56.66
C THR A 703 -3.67 -43.52 57.87
N VAL A 704 -2.92 -42.54 58.39
CA VAL A 704 -2.24 -42.67 59.70
C VAL A 704 -3.25 -42.81 60.85
N SER A 705 -4.41 -42.17 60.75
CA SER A 705 -5.46 -42.21 61.78
C SER A 705 -6.27 -43.52 61.77
N VAL A 706 -6.43 -44.15 60.59
CA VAL A 706 -7.16 -45.43 60.42
C VAL A 706 -6.28 -46.66 60.74
N ASN A 707 -4.97 -46.58 60.50
CA ASN A 707 -4.04 -47.64 60.87
C ASN A 707 -3.79 -47.62 62.39
N GLN A 708 -4.43 -48.54 63.13
CA GLN A 708 -4.35 -48.76 64.59
C GLN A 708 -2.93 -49.06 65.15
N ALA A 709 -1.86 -48.77 64.43
CA ALA A 709 -0.48 -48.97 64.87
C ALA A 709 0.10 -47.76 65.63
N VAL A 710 -0.58 -46.61 65.64
CA VAL A 710 -0.12 -45.38 66.32
C VAL A 710 -1.17 -44.94 67.33
N SER A 711 -0.74 -44.59 68.55
CA SER A 711 -1.66 -44.04 69.56
C SER A 711 -2.28 -42.75 69.03
N GLU A 712 -3.61 -42.65 69.04
CA GLU A 712 -4.41 -41.46 68.70
C GLU A 712 -3.78 -40.16 69.26
N HIS A 713 -3.17 -40.22 70.46
CA HIS A 713 -2.48 -39.12 71.12
C HIS A 713 -1.18 -38.62 70.46
N GLN A 714 -0.42 -39.47 69.75
CA GLN A 714 0.81 -39.05 69.05
C GLN A 714 0.48 -38.32 67.75
N THR A 715 -0.47 -38.83 66.97
CA THR A 715 -0.95 -38.19 65.74
C THR A 715 -1.62 -36.84 66.05
N ASP A 716 -2.45 -36.78 67.10
CA ASP A 716 -3.09 -35.53 67.56
C ASP A 716 -2.09 -34.48 68.05
N ARG A 717 -0.97 -34.93 68.65
CA ARG A 717 0.13 -34.04 69.07
C ARG A 717 0.90 -33.48 67.88
N ILE A 718 1.15 -34.30 66.85
CA ILE A 718 1.84 -33.87 65.61
C ILE A 718 0.95 -32.89 64.84
N ILE A 719 -0.35 -33.15 64.72
CA ILE A 719 -1.31 -32.24 64.07
C ILE A 719 -1.44 -30.93 64.84
N LYS A 720 -1.59 -30.95 66.18
CA LYS A 720 -1.67 -29.73 67.00
C LYS A 720 -0.36 -28.95 67.08
N ARG A 721 0.78 -29.59 66.83
CA ARG A 721 2.08 -28.93 66.70
C ARG A 721 2.17 -28.24 65.34
N HIS A 722 1.87 -28.95 64.27
CA HIS A 722 1.88 -28.42 62.91
C HIS A 722 0.89 -27.25 62.71
N MET A 723 -0.33 -27.34 63.25
CA MET A 723 -1.30 -26.24 63.21
C MET A 723 -0.79 -24.98 63.95
N ARG A 724 -0.12 -25.15 65.09
CA ARG A 724 0.51 -24.02 65.81
C ARG A 724 1.70 -23.44 65.05
N GLU A 725 2.51 -24.28 64.43
CA GLU A 725 3.64 -23.84 63.60
C GLU A 725 3.18 -23.08 62.36
N ILE A 726 2.09 -23.51 61.72
CA ILE A 726 1.46 -22.76 60.61
C ILE A 726 0.92 -21.41 61.11
N GLU A 727 0.19 -21.38 62.22
CA GLU A 727 -0.34 -20.14 62.79
C GLU A 727 0.78 -19.16 63.16
N GLU A 728 1.90 -19.64 63.72
CA GLU A 728 3.07 -18.82 64.03
C GLU A 728 3.80 -18.30 62.78
N VAL A 729 3.92 -19.11 61.72
CA VAL A 729 4.51 -18.68 60.45
C VAL A 729 3.62 -17.62 59.79
N GLU A 730 2.30 -17.82 59.79
CA GLU A 730 1.34 -16.85 59.27
C GLU A 730 1.37 -15.52 60.04
N GLU A 731 1.47 -15.58 61.38
CA GLU A 731 1.54 -14.38 62.22
C GLU A 731 2.85 -13.62 62.02
N LYS A 732 4.00 -14.30 62.07
CA LYS A 732 5.33 -13.71 61.80
C LYS A 732 5.39 -13.07 60.41
N MET A 733 4.77 -13.67 59.40
CA MET A 733 4.73 -13.13 58.04
C MET A 733 3.77 -11.96 57.88
N ARG A 734 2.64 -11.96 58.58
CA ARG A 734 1.72 -10.81 58.62
C ARG A 734 2.39 -9.59 59.27
N GLU A 735 3.16 -9.80 60.34
CA GLU A 735 3.96 -8.76 60.99
C GLU A 735 5.11 -8.28 60.10
N ALA A 736 5.82 -9.18 59.42
CA ALA A 736 6.88 -8.83 58.47
C ALA A 736 6.34 -8.01 57.29
N ARG A 737 5.19 -8.39 56.71
CA ARG A 737 4.49 -7.61 55.67
C ARG A 737 4.14 -6.21 56.14
N ALA A 738 3.53 -6.09 57.31
CA ALA A 738 3.14 -4.79 57.87
C ALA A 738 4.37 -3.90 58.17
N HIS A 739 5.44 -4.48 58.71
CA HIS A 739 6.66 -3.76 59.02
C HIS A 739 7.39 -3.28 57.76
N GLN A 740 7.57 -4.16 56.77
CA GLN A 740 8.28 -3.83 55.54
C GLN A 740 7.49 -2.88 54.63
N ALA A 741 6.16 -2.99 54.59
CA ALA A 741 5.30 -2.03 53.89
C ALA A 741 5.44 -0.61 54.47
N LYS A 742 5.53 -0.50 55.80
CA LYS A 742 5.77 0.78 56.47
C LYS A 742 7.15 1.34 56.17
N VAL A 743 8.20 0.51 56.19
CA VAL A 743 9.57 0.92 55.84
C VAL A 743 9.67 1.36 54.37
N LEU A 744 8.99 0.70 53.45
CA LEU A 744 8.92 1.13 52.04
C LEU A 744 8.21 2.46 51.88
N GLN A 745 7.09 2.67 52.57
CA GLN A 745 6.36 3.93 52.55
C GLN A 745 7.23 5.09 53.08
N ASP A 746 7.94 4.88 54.19
CA ASP A 746 8.85 5.87 54.77
C ASP A 746 10.04 6.19 53.82
N LYS A 747 10.61 5.17 53.17
CA LYS A 747 11.68 5.34 52.16
C LYS A 747 11.18 6.07 50.91
N TYR A 748 9.97 5.78 50.48
CA TYR A 748 9.32 6.43 49.34
C TYR A 748 9.11 7.92 49.61
N GLU A 749 8.56 8.27 50.78
CA GLU A 749 8.35 9.67 51.16
C GLU A 749 9.68 10.42 51.26
N ALA A 750 10.72 9.80 51.84
CA ALA A 750 12.06 10.38 51.90
C ALA A 750 12.69 10.59 50.52
N LYS A 751 12.57 9.61 49.61
CA LYS A 751 13.12 9.67 48.24
C LYS A 751 12.37 10.66 47.36
N LYS A 752 11.04 10.73 47.46
CA LYS A 752 10.19 11.73 46.80
C LYS A 752 10.65 13.13 47.21
N LEU A 753 10.77 13.39 48.51
CA LEU A 753 11.13 14.69 49.06
C LEU A 753 12.56 15.12 48.67
N LEU A 754 13.50 14.18 48.53
CA LEU A 754 14.85 14.42 48.01
C LEU A 754 14.87 14.78 46.52
N LYS A 755 14.17 14.01 45.67
CA LYS A 755 14.09 14.28 44.23
C LYS A 755 13.35 15.59 43.94
N GLU A 756 12.27 15.90 44.66
CA GLU A 756 11.55 17.18 44.58
C GLU A 756 12.46 18.36 44.93
N LYS A 757 13.22 18.27 46.04
CA LYS A 757 14.21 19.30 46.41
C LYS A 757 15.29 19.51 45.33
N THR A 758 15.69 18.44 44.64
CA THR A 758 16.70 18.51 43.58
C THR A 758 16.17 19.24 42.34
N ILE A 759 14.94 18.92 41.91
CA ILE A 759 14.27 19.60 40.78
C ILE A 759 14.06 21.09 41.11
N VAL A 760 13.60 21.40 42.33
CA VAL A 760 13.42 22.79 42.77
C VAL A 760 14.76 23.53 42.80
N SER A 761 15.84 22.90 43.27
CA SER A 761 17.18 23.52 43.29
C SER A 761 17.71 23.80 41.88
N GLN A 762 17.56 22.86 40.93
CA GLN A 762 17.99 23.03 39.54
C GLN A 762 17.24 24.17 38.85
N LEU A 763 15.92 24.25 39.07
CA LEU A 763 15.09 25.32 38.50
C LEU A 763 15.31 26.67 39.19
N GLU A 764 15.66 26.70 40.48
CA GLU A 764 16.10 27.92 41.15
C GLU A 764 17.44 28.43 40.61
N GLU A 765 18.36 27.54 40.23
CA GLU A 765 19.60 27.91 39.54
C GLU A 765 19.33 28.47 38.15
N GLU A 766 18.49 27.80 37.34
CA GLU A 766 18.05 28.32 36.04
C GLU A 766 17.34 29.68 36.17
N ARG A 767 16.49 29.86 37.18
CA ARG A 767 15.81 31.14 37.47
C ARG A 767 16.81 32.24 37.84
N LYS A 768 17.82 31.93 38.66
CA LYS A 768 18.90 32.87 39.01
C LYS A 768 19.76 33.20 37.78
N GLU A 769 19.97 32.24 36.88
CA GLU A 769 20.75 32.44 35.65
C GLU A 769 20.01 33.33 34.64
N ILE A 770 18.70 33.14 34.47
CA ILE A 770 17.85 34.02 33.67
C ILE A 770 17.81 35.43 34.27
N THR A 771 17.65 35.54 35.59
CA THR A 771 17.65 36.84 36.30
C THR A 771 18.99 37.57 36.15
N ARG A 772 20.13 36.84 36.16
CA ARG A 772 21.47 37.39 35.92
C ARG A 772 21.68 37.84 34.48
N LYS A 773 21.19 37.08 33.49
CA LYS A 773 21.28 37.43 32.06
C LYS A 773 20.38 38.63 31.69
N GLN A 774 19.33 38.89 32.46
CA GLN A 774 18.35 39.94 32.20
C GLN A 774 18.59 41.25 32.99
N SER A 775 19.56 41.30 33.92
CA SER A 775 19.81 42.49 34.76
C SER A 775 20.42 43.70 34.03
N GLY A 776 20.51 43.66 32.70
CA GLY A 776 21.10 44.73 31.88
C GLY A 776 20.13 45.46 30.92
N GLN A 777 18.87 45.07 30.82
CA GLN A 777 17.94 45.64 29.82
C GLN A 777 16.60 46.06 30.45
N LEU A 778 16.33 47.36 30.44
CA LEU A 778 15.16 48.04 31.04
C LEU A 778 13.80 47.81 30.33
N ALA A 779 13.64 46.74 29.54
CA ALA A 779 12.43 46.49 28.75
C ALA A 779 12.01 45.01 28.76
N GLN A 780 11.69 44.44 29.93
CA GLN A 780 11.34 43.01 30.03
C GLN A 780 10.30 42.71 31.13
N SER A 781 9.08 43.24 31.08
CA SER A 781 8.01 42.72 31.95
C SER A 781 7.31 41.52 31.29
N ALA A 782 6.86 41.65 30.05
CA ALA A 782 6.15 40.59 29.32
C ALA A 782 7.04 39.37 28.98
N LEU A 783 8.31 39.60 28.61
CA LEU A 783 9.26 38.53 28.28
C LEU A 783 9.71 37.77 29.54
N THR A 784 9.83 38.46 30.67
CA THR A 784 10.07 37.85 31.98
C THR A 784 8.87 37.03 32.43
N ILE A 785 7.64 37.55 32.28
CA ILE A 785 6.39 36.80 32.58
C ILE A 785 6.27 35.56 31.69
N MET A 786 6.58 35.64 30.39
CA MET A 786 6.54 34.50 29.47
C MET A 786 7.63 33.46 29.82
N SER A 787 8.85 33.91 30.13
CA SER A 787 9.92 33.01 30.59
C SER A 787 9.59 32.34 31.92
N GLN A 788 8.94 33.06 32.83
CA GLN A 788 8.50 32.56 34.12
C GLN A 788 7.35 31.56 33.97
N MET A 789 6.39 31.83 33.08
CA MET A 789 5.29 30.92 32.76
C MET A 789 5.79 29.62 32.09
N LEU A 790 6.80 29.71 31.22
CA LEU A 790 7.45 28.55 30.60
C LEU A 790 8.24 27.72 31.63
N LEU A 791 8.93 28.38 32.57
CA LEU A 791 9.58 27.71 33.70
C LEU A 791 8.57 27.04 34.63
N GLU A 792 7.44 27.68 34.91
CA GLU A 792 6.38 27.11 35.76
C GLU A 792 5.66 25.93 35.07
N THR A 793 5.44 25.99 33.76
CA THR A 793 4.89 24.85 33.00
C THR A 793 5.88 23.70 32.93
N ARG A 794 7.17 23.98 32.72
CA ARG A 794 8.23 22.97 32.77
C ARG A 794 8.36 22.36 34.17
N HIS A 795 8.24 23.16 35.22
CA HIS A 795 8.19 22.70 36.62
C HIS A 795 7.00 21.78 36.86
N LYS A 796 5.79 22.19 36.46
CA LYS A 796 4.59 21.35 36.61
C LYS A 796 4.72 20.02 35.85
N GLN A 797 5.27 20.04 34.63
CA GLN A 797 5.52 18.82 33.86
C GLN A 797 6.58 17.93 34.51
N ALA A 798 7.69 18.50 34.99
CA ALA A 798 8.75 17.75 35.67
C ALA A 798 8.26 17.13 36.98
N MET A 799 7.47 17.87 37.77
CA MET A 799 6.84 17.37 39.00
C MET A 799 5.83 16.27 38.71
N SER A 800 4.99 16.43 37.68
CA SER A 800 4.02 15.41 37.28
C SER A 800 4.69 14.11 36.81
N LYS A 801 5.79 14.22 36.03
CA LYS A 801 6.61 13.06 35.63
C LYS A 801 7.26 12.39 36.84
N LEU A 802 7.85 13.17 37.74
CA LEU A 802 8.44 12.64 38.97
C LEU A 802 7.39 11.91 39.83
N GLU A 803 6.19 12.47 39.97
CA GLU A 803 5.12 11.81 40.73
C GLU A 803 4.66 10.50 40.10
N GLN A 804 4.59 10.43 38.76
CA GLN A 804 4.27 9.19 38.03
C GLN A 804 5.39 8.16 38.18
N GLU A 805 6.65 8.55 37.99
CA GLU A 805 7.83 7.70 38.17
C GLU A 805 7.91 7.17 39.61
N MET A 806 7.72 8.03 40.61
CA MET A 806 7.75 7.63 42.01
C MET A 806 6.61 6.68 42.36
N LYS A 807 5.37 6.95 41.92
CA LYS A 807 4.24 6.04 42.13
C LYS A 807 4.48 4.67 41.50
N ARG A 808 5.12 4.65 40.33
CA ARG A 808 5.53 3.41 39.65
C ARG A 808 6.63 2.68 40.41
N GLU A 809 7.72 3.35 40.79
CA GLU A 809 8.79 2.77 41.61
C GLU A 809 8.23 2.20 42.94
N LEU A 810 7.26 2.86 43.57
CA LEU A 810 6.61 2.37 44.78
C LEU A 810 5.75 1.12 44.52
N ALA A 811 5.00 1.11 43.41
CA ALA A 811 4.21 -0.05 43.01
C ALA A 811 5.11 -1.25 42.71
N GLU A 812 6.20 -1.04 41.96
CA GLU A 812 7.22 -2.06 41.67
C GLU A 812 7.88 -2.59 42.94
N GLN A 813 8.32 -1.72 43.85
CA GLN A 813 8.94 -2.14 45.12
C GLN A 813 7.96 -2.86 46.06
N LYS A 814 6.70 -2.42 46.10
CA LYS A 814 5.65 -3.08 46.90
C LYS A 814 5.33 -4.46 46.33
N GLU A 815 5.28 -4.57 45.02
CA GLU A 815 5.02 -5.82 44.33
C GLU A 815 6.18 -6.80 44.45
N GLU A 816 7.43 -6.34 44.26
CA GLU A 816 8.63 -7.16 44.46
C GLU A 816 8.73 -7.66 45.90
N LEU A 817 8.44 -6.81 46.88
CA LEU A 817 8.39 -7.20 48.29
C LEU A 817 7.29 -8.22 48.56
N ASN A 818 6.09 -8.01 48.00
CA ASN A 818 4.99 -8.96 48.12
C ASN A 818 5.39 -10.32 47.54
N GLN A 819 6.03 -10.34 46.36
CA GLN A 819 6.52 -11.57 45.75
C GLN A 819 7.62 -12.25 46.57
N GLN A 820 8.54 -11.50 47.17
CA GLN A 820 9.59 -12.05 48.04
C GLN A 820 8.99 -12.64 49.31
N LEU A 821 8.01 -11.97 49.92
CA LEU A 821 7.32 -12.45 51.11
C LEU A 821 6.37 -13.61 50.79
N GLU A 822 5.73 -13.63 49.63
CA GLU A 822 4.94 -14.77 49.17
C GLU A 822 5.82 -15.98 48.87
N ARG A 823 6.98 -15.78 48.21
CA ARG A 823 7.96 -16.86 47.99
C ARG A 823 8.51 -17.40 49.30
N ALA A 824 8.92 -16.54 50.24
CA ALA A 824 9.38 -16.96 51.56
C ALA A 824 8.27 -17.69 52.34
N MET A 825 7.02 -17.23 52.24
CA MET A 825 5.87 -17.90 52.87
C MET A 825 5.62 -19.27 52.25
N ILE A 826 5.69 -19.40 50.92
CA ILE A 826 5.54 -20.67 50.22
C ILE A 826 6.70 -21.61 50.59
N GLU A 827 7.95 -21.13 50.60
CA GLU A 827 9.11 -21.94 50.97
C GLU A 827 9.06 -22.42 52.42
N GLU A 828 8.68 -21.55 53.36
CA GLU A 828 8.59 -21.88 54.79
C GLU A 828 7.38 -22.79 55.06
N LEU A 829 6.22 -22.55 54.42
CA LEU A 829 5.08 -23.47 54.48
C LEU A 829 5.41 -24.82 53.83
N GLU A 830 6.08 -24.83 52.68
CA GLU A 830 6.51 -26.07 52.02
C GLU A 830 7.54 -26.84 52.86
N GLU A 831 8.45 -26.17 53.57
CA GLU A 831 9.43 -26.82 54.45
C GLU A 831 8.74 -27.41 55.69
N GLN A 832 7.80 -26.69 56.28
CA GLN A 832 6.95 -27.17 57.38
C GLN A 832 6.03 -28.33 56.93
N GLU A 833 5.41 -28.23 55.75
CA GLU A 833 4.57 -29.27 55.13
C GLU A 833 5.41 -30.52 54.78
N LYS A 834 6.63 -30.36 54.26
CA LYS A 834 7.55 -31.47 53.95
C LYS A 834 8.09 -32.15 55.22
N ASN A 835 8.32 -31.40 56.30
CA ASN A 835 8.71 -31.94 57.61
C ASN A 835 7.55 -32.70 58.27
N PHE A 836 6.34 -32.16 58.19
CA PHE A 836 5.10 -32.81 58.65
C PHE A 836 4.83 -34.13 57.93
N LEU A 837 4.92 -34.16 56.59
CA LEU A 837 4.77 -35.39 55.79
C LEU A 837 5.84 -36.43 56.11
N GLY A 838 7.10 -36.00 56.35
CA GLY A 838 8.18 -36.87 56.76
C GLY A 838 7.96 -37.51 58.15
N GLN A 839 7.49 -36.71 59.11
CA GLN A 839 7.17 -37.17 60.47
C GLN A 839 5.94 -38.10 60.48
N LEU A 840 4.90 -37.78 59.70
CA LEU A 840 3.71 -38.64 59.54
C LEU A 840 4.04 -39.98 58.88
N ALA A 841 4.85 -40.00 57.82
CA ALA A 841 5.25 -41.22 57.13
C ALA A 841 6.17 -42.12 57.98
N VAL A 842 6.95 -41.55 58.91
CA VAL A 842 7.74 -42.30 59.89
C VAL A 842 6.86 -42.85 61.01
N ALA A 843 5.93 -42.04 61.52
CA ALA A 843 5.01 -42.44 62.58
C ALA A 843 4.10 -43.60 62.17
N SER A 844 3.71 -43.69 60.89
CA SER A 844 2.72 -44.66 60.39
C SER A 844 3.26 -46.00 59.88
N GLU A 845 4.58 -46.25 59.93
CA GLU A 845 5.25 -47.46 59.41
C GLU A 845 4.81 -47.91 57.99
N MET A 846 4.41 -46.97 57.13
CA MET A 846 3.80 -47.30 55.83
C MET A 846 4.79 -47.98 54.86
N SER A 847 4.32 -49.00 54.15
CA SER A 847 5.13 -49.71 53.16
C SER A 847 5.33 -48.86 51.89
N ARG A 848 6.40 -49.13 51.14
CA ARG A 848 6.75 -48.37 49.93
C ARG A 848 5.72 -48.52 48.80
N ASP A 849 4.87 -49.53 48.87
CA ASP A 849 3.83 -49.79 47.88
C ASP A 849 2.51 -49.11 48.28
N ASP A 850 2.15 -49.09 49.57
CA ASP A 850 1.00 -48.32 50.08
C ASP A 850 1.18 -46.80 49.85
N LEU A 851 2.42 -46.33 49.98
CA LEU A 851 2.79 -44.94 49.73
C LEU A 851 2.65 -44.56 48.24
N LYS A 852 2.90 -45.49 47.32
CA LYS A 852 2.69 -45.26 45.88
C LYS A 852 1.20 -45.25 45.55
N ASP A 853 0.41 -46.11 46.20
CA ASP A 853 -1.03 -46.18 45.98
C ASP A 853 -1.75 -44.93 46.50
N LEU A 854 -1.31 -44.35 47.62
CA LEU A 854 -1.77 -43.02 48.07
C LEU A 854 -1.38 -41.90 47.11
N VAL A 855 -0.13 -41.87 46.63
CA VAL A 855 0.32 -40.91 45.60
C VAL A 855 -0.50 -41.06 44.32
N ASN A 856 -0.84 -42.28 43.92
CA ASN A 856 -1.71 -42.53 42.77
C ASN A 856 -3.14 -42.00 43.01
N THR A 857 -3.67 -42.15 44.22
CA THR A 857 -5.05 -41.77 44.57
C THR A 857 -5.23 -40.26 44.66
N ALA A 858 -4.32 -39.55 45.32
CA ALA A 858 -4.42 -38.09 45.43
C ALA A 858 -3.91 -37.33 44.20
N VAL A 859 -3.05 -37.93 43.36
CA VAL A 859 -2.80 -37.39 42.00
C VAL A 859 -4.04 -37.57 41.12
N ALA A 860 -4.80 -38.66 41.28
CA ALA A 860 -6.07 -38.85 40.57
C ALA A 860 -7.19 -37.91 41.06
N GLU A 861 -7.28 -37.62 42.36
CA GLU A 861 -8.26 -36.68 42.93
C GLU A 861 -7.91 -35.22 42.64
N GLY A 862 -6.62 -34.88 42.66
CA GLY A 862 -6.11 -33.55 42.32
C GLY A 862 -5.99 -33.28 40.81
N GLY A 863 -6.25 -34.29 39.97
CA GLY A 863 -6.31 -34.19 38.51
C GLY A 863 -4.96 -34.11 37.79
N GLY A 864 -3.91 -34.74 38.32
CA GLY A 864 -2.57 -34.81 37.72
C GLY A 864 -2.28 -36.12 36.97
N ASP A 865 -1.16 -36.16 36.24
CA ASP A 865 -0.80 -37.27 35.34
C ASP A 865 0.27 -38.22 35.91
N SER A 866 0.47 -39.38 35.27
CA SER A 866 1.45 -40.43 35.65
C SER A 866 2.91 -39.96 35.79
N SER A 867 3.28 -38.85 35.14
CA SER A 867 4.57 -38.16 35.32
C SER A 867 4.74 -37.61 36.74
N ASP A 868 3.66 -37.02 37.28
CA ASP A 868 3.67 -36.29 38.55
C ASP A 868 3.77 -37.27 39.72
N VAL A 869 3.11 -38.43 39.60
CA VAL A 869 3.25 -39.60 40.50
C VAL A 869 4.72 -40.02 40.66
N LYS A 870 5.49 -40.09 39.57
CA LYS A 870 6.89 -40.55 39.60
C LYS A 870 7.82 -39.56 40.26
N LYS A 871 7.58 -38.26 40.08
CA LYS A 871 8.38 -37.19 40.71
C LYS A 871 8.08 -37.12 42.21
N LEU A 872 6.79 -37.08 42.58
CA LEU A 872 6.33 -37.04 43.98
C LEU A 872 6.79 -38.27 44.77
N SER A 873 6.63 -39.49 44.22
CA SER A 873 7.07 -40.71 44.91
C SER A 873 8.58 -40.81 45.13
N LYS A 874 9.39 -40.28 44.19
CA LYS A 874 10.85 -40.28 44.30
C LYS A 874 11.31 -39.33 45.41
N ASP A 875 10.70 -38.16 45.50
CA ASP A 875 11.05 -37.13 46.48
C ASP A 875 10.62 -37.54 47.91
N LEU A 876 9.42 -38.11 48.06
CA LEU A 876 8.94 -38.66 49.34
C LEU A 876 9.85 -39.81 49.84
N THR A 877 10.26 -40.71 48.95
CA THR A 877 11.15 -41.84 49.30
C THR A 877 12.53 -41.37 49.75
N GLN A 878 13.04 -40.27 49.19
CA GLN A 878 14.33 -39.71 49.56
C GLN A 878 14.28 -39.08 50.95
N ARG A 879 13.16 -38.47 51.32
CA ARG A 879 12.99 -37.76 52.60
C ARG A 879 12.63 -38.66 53.78
N ILE A 880 11.90 -39.75 53.57
CA ILE A 880 11.72 -40.81 54.58
C ILE A 880 13.07 -41.36 55.05
N LYS A 881 14.07 -41.42 54.15
CA LYS A 881 15.43 -41.85 54.49
C LYS A 881 16.18 -40.84 55.36
N THR A 882 15.99 -39.53 55.14
CA THR A 882 16.59 -38.49 56.00
C THR A 882 15.87 -38.34 57.34
N ALA A 883 14.54 -38.44 57.38
CA ALA A 883 13.76 -38.39 58.63
C ALA A 883 14.07 -39.57 59.56
N ARG A 884 14.30 -40.78 59.02
CA ARG A 884 14.80 -41.93 59.81
C ARG A 884 16.25 -41.81 60.28
N ALA A 885 17.02 -40.86 59.74
CA ALA A 885 18.43 -40.65 60.08
C ALA A 885 18.64 -39.60 61.20
N GLN A 886 17.59 -38.88 61.61
CA GLN A 886 17.60 -37.99 62.77
C GLN A 886 16.53 -38.46 63.78
N PRO A 887 16.89 -39.34 64.74
CA PRO A 887 16.03 -39.58 65.89
C PRO A 887 16.12 -38.40 66.86
N ASP A 888 14.96 -37.98 67.36
CA ASP A 888 14.72 -36.88 68.28
C ASP A 888 15.79 -36.73 69.38
N GLU A 889 16.45 -35.57 69.44
CA GLU A 889 17.08 -35.10 70.68
C GLU A 889 15.93 -34.64 71.59
N GLU A 890 15.65 -35.42 72.63
CA GLU A 890 14.72 -35.07 73.70
C GLU A 890 15.26 -33.83 74.45
N GLU A 891 14.81 -32.63 74.07
CA GLU A 891 14.92 -31.44 74.92
C GLU A 891 13.84 -31.53 76.01
N GLU A 892 14.25 -31.95 77.21
CA GLU A 892 13.51 -31.73 78.45
C GLU A 892 13.39 -30.21 78.71
N GLU A 893 12.26 -29.62 78.35
CA GLU A 893 11.83 -28.30 78.85
C GLU A 893 11.44 -28.41 80.32
N ASP A 894 12.37 -28.08 81.22
CA ASP A 894 12.12 -27.90 82.64
C ASP A 894 11.57 -26.47 82.87
N GLU A 895 10.25 -26.38 83.08
CA GLU A 895 9.56 -25.17 83.51
C GLU A 895 10.12 -24.66 84.85
N THR A 896 10.88 -23.56 84.84
CA THR A 896 11.11 -22.77 86.07
C THR A 896 10.93 -21.27 85.85
N GLU A 897 9.79 -20.81 86.38
CA GLU A 897 9.49 -19.51 86.99
C GLU A 897 10.33 -18.27 86.63
N GLU A 898 9.62 -17.31 86.02
CA GLU A 898 9.83 -15.87 86.06
C GLU A 898 10.51 -15.31 87.34
N LYS A 899 11.60 -14.55 87.15
CA LYS A 899 11.88 -13.34 87.95
C LYS A 899 12.79 -12.34 87.21
N PRO A 900 12.57 -11.02 87.39
CA PRO A 900 13.13 -10.00 86.51
C PRO A 900 14.51 -9.52 86.96
N ARG A 901 15.42 -9.24 86.01
CA ARG A 901 16.65 -8.47 86.27
C ARG A 901 16.81 -7.26 85.36
N ARG A 902 16.70 -6.11 86.03
CA ARG A 902 17.07 -4.76 85.61
C ARG A 902 18.58 -4.61 85.33
N LYS A 903 18.87 -3.65 84.44
CA LYS A 903 20.10 -2.83 84.26
C LYS A 903 21.30 -3.44 83.51
N GLY A 904 21.38 -3.07 82.23
CA GLY A 904 22.39 -2.12 81.72
C GLY A 904 23.77 -2.65 81.36
N LYS A 905 24.17 -2.48 80.09
CA LYS A 905 25.54 -2.09 79.71
C LYS A 905 25.60 -1.52 78.28
N LYS A 906 26.30 -0.39 78.19
CA LYS A 906 26.70 0.34 76.98
C LYS A 906 27.70 -0.50 76.14
N ALA A 907 27.55 -0.47 74.82
CA ALA A 907 28.64 -0.69 73.86
C ALA A 907 28.44 0.31 72.71
N LYS A 908 29.06 1.50 72.80
CA LYS A 908 30.31 1.87 72.13
C LYS A 908 30.30 1.62 70.62
N ALA A 909 30.05 2.74 69.92
CA ALA A 909 30.43 3.00 68.55
C ALA A 909 31.86 2.56 68.22
N LYS A 910 32.04 1.96 67.05
CA LYS A 910 33.30 1.98 66.30
C LYS A 910 33.01 2.51 64.90
N LYS A 911 33.42 3.75 64.68
CA LYS A 911 33.65 4.37 63.38
C LYS A 911 34.75 3.60 62.65
N LYS A 912 34.49 3.20 61.41
CA LYS A 912 35.35 3.55 60.28
C LYS A 912 34.50 3.64 59.03
#